data_AF-A0A9W6FBE4-F1
#
_entry.id   AF-A0A9W6FBE4-F1
#
_cell.length_a   1.000
_cell.length_b   1.000
_cell.length_c   1.000
_cell.angle_alpha   90.00
_cell.angle_beta   90.00
_cell.angle_gamma   90.00
#
_symmetry.space_group_name_H-M   'P 1'
#
loop_
_entity.id
_entity.type
_entity.pdbx_description
1 polymer ?
#
loop_
_entity_poly.entity_id
_entity_poly.type
_entity_poly.pdbx_seq_one_letter_code
_entity_poly.pdbx_strand_id
1 'polypeptide(L)'
;MGHDGENVRFVPFGGQAPDPDVFLASVLDGWGAQQRAKDFAPATIRTRRSVVMSLVDFSGRYPWEWTLSDADDFFSHARAVRNLSHGSVRSYQGAIKLFCDYACDPHYDWCEQAARSFGQVFAQVVTELNRLTHAQPTEARPAKRPFTQAELQELFDLADLEVERILVSGRKGAVAAWRDAIAFKTAYSWGLRANELRHLQVVDFSSNNRAPYLGGHGVLRVRWGKSHRGSAKKVRSVLTVWPWSAEMIQDWIRNGLPRYGHPVSDLFPTSTGAIVGESHLLGRLRAFIDELGFPPGLDLHSFRRSYATQLITGAGFDVTFVQLQLGHEHAATTSIYSLPSPDYQRRALERAHDRTLQENPMSTREITYTWRVREIMARRGVHTAKDLAELLHERGITLTANAVWRIVTQQPERISFKVLVALCDALEVTPNDLITYTATDTKTVRQRRAGTGEDLPDLHHYRPNKRGRPRSAGPHACDRCHQQVAKIRLHWPDGAICGACFTEATHTYGTCPHCGQHRMLPGRSPGREPLCRDCAGITTALTCTRCHREAERFRAGLCIRCALTDDLTTVLAPGEDLRLHRLIKVLTGSQRPESVYTYMRPGTRARTLLEAIGARELALTHEAFDRLPRSNATEHLRALLVHHRMMDARGNETLARFEHWLATRIAALPEDGTAHLIERFATWHHLQRIRAQAAEPDTDLQASTHTAKQEITEAGKFLLWLRAHHHATADELQQLHIDDYLSAGPSTRKHIRAFIRWLNHDQDHRTGALEVPFRNAHSTPMITQTQRLELLRNCLEHRQVTSSTRLAGLILLLWAHPLNKIVLLRREHLTATPDGMLLTLGTTPTAIPEALTEVFWQHLQDPGHQNTINTGTPWLFPGTRAGRHLHPNTLSGRLKVLGIDAQRARNATLRDLTQEVDARTLIDLLGYSPDVIAQHAARSATPMSDYIDLKHQQPR
;
A
#
# COMPACT_ATOMS: atom_id res chain seq x y z
N MET A 1 13.61 6.85 -59.12
CA MET A 1 13.51 8.26 -59.52
C MET A 1 12.93 8.97 -58.31
N GLY A 2 13.70 9.44 -57.33
CA GLY A 2 14.67 10.53 -57.37
C GLY A 2 14.09 11.65 -56.50
N HIS A 3 14.31 11.60 -55.18
CA HIS A 3 13.91 12.64 -54.23
C HIS A 3 15.19 13.34 -53.76
N ASP A 4 15.53 14.44 -54.43
CA ASP A 4 16.57 15.36 -53.97
C ASP A 4 16.01 16.20 -52.82
N GLY A 5 16.69 16.14 -51.67
CA GLY A 5 16.48 17.06 -50.55
C GLY A 5 17.25 18.36 -50.83
N GLU A 6 16.56 19.37 -51.34
CA GLU A 6 17.15 20.68 -51.61
C GLU A 6 17.25 21.53 -50.33
N ASN A 7 18.47 21.74 -49.85
CA ASN A 7 18.82 22.90 -49.01
C ASN A 7 18.75 24.18 -49.87
N VAL A 8 18.28 25.28 -49.29
CA VAL A 8 18.24 26.60 -49.93
C VAL A 8 19.66 27.03 -50.33
N ARG A 9 19.97 27.01 -51.64
CA ARG A 9 21.25 27.47 -52.20
C ARG A 9 21.18 28.97 -52.49
N PHE A 10 22.08 29.75 -51.90
CA PHE A 10 22.25 31.17 -52.22
C PHE A 10 23.24 31.32 -53.39
N VAL A 11 22.95 32.19 -54.35
CA VAL A 11 23.86 32.49 -55.47
C VAL A 11 25.08 33.25 -54.93
N PRO A 12 26.33 32.79 -55.14
CA PRO A 12 27.51 33.46 -54.60
C PRO A 12 27.69 34.85 -55.22
N PHE A 13 27.83 35.88 -54.39
CA PHE A 13 28.14 37.24 -54.83
C PHE A 13 29.66 37.39 -55.02
N GLY A 14 30.14 37.19 -56.25
CA GLY A 14 31.23 37.94 -56.92
C GLY A 14 32.55 38.27 -56.20
N GLY A 15 32.94 37.61 -55.11
CA GLY A 15 34.25 37.76 -54.46
C GLY A 15 35.01 36.44 -54.40
N GLN A 16 36.34 36.48 -54.40
CA GLN A 16 37.19 35.29 -54.17
C GLN A 16 36.80 34.66 -52.83
N ALA A 17 36.16 33.48 -52.86
CA ALA A 17 35.80 32.77 -51.65
C ALA A 17 37.08 32.44 -50.85
N PRO A 18 37.14 32.72 -49.53
CA PRO A 18 38.24 32.27 -48.69
C PRO A 18 38.37 30.75 -48.74
N ASP A 19 39.59 30.25 -48.59
CA ASP A 19 39.86 28.82 -48.47
C ASP A 19 38.96 28.21 -47.35
N PRO A 20 38.11 27.21 -47.66
CA PRO A 20 37.22 26.57 -46.70
C PRO A 20 37.91 26.11 -45.41
N ASP A 21 39.15 25.60 -45.49
CA ASP A 21 39.90 25.15 -44.32
C ASP A 21 40.29 26.33 -43.41
N VAL A 22 40.71 27.44 -44.01
CA VAL A 22 41.06 28.68 -43.30
C VAL A 22 39.82 29.30 -42.66
N PHE A 23 38.69 29.27 -43.37
CA PHE A 23 37.42 29.76 -42.83
C PHE A 23 36.95 28.90 -41.64
N LEU A 24 36.95 27.57 -41.75
CA LEU A 24 36.59 26.68 -40.65
C LEU A 24 37.52 26.85 -39.44
N ALA A 25 38.83 26.99 -39.66
CA ALA A 25 39.79 27.25 -38.60
C ALA A 25 39.45 28.54 -37.83
N SER A 26 39.08 29.60 -38.55
CA SER A 26 38.68 30.89 -37.97
C SER A 26 37.42 30.77 -37.11
N VAL A 27 36.40 30.05 -37.59
CA VAL A 27 35.16 29.78 -36.85
C VAL A 27 35.45 28.98 -35.57
N LEU A 28 36.27 27.94 -35.67
CA LEU A 28 36.66 27.12 -34.52
C LEU A 28 37.49 27.91 -33.49
N ASP A 29 38.34 28.83 -33.93
CA ASP A 29 39.14 29.70 -33.06
C ASP A 29 38.28 30.72 -32.33
N GLY A 30 37.30 31.32 -33.02
CA GLY A 30 36.25 32.14 -32.42
C GLY A 30 35.46 31.36 -31.37
N TRP A 31 35.04 30.13 -31.68
CA TRP A 31 34.34 29.27 -30.71
C TRP A 31 35.23 28.89 -29.52
N GLY A 32 36.52 28.69 -29.75
CA GLY A 32 37.51 28.43 -28.71
C GLY A 32 37.67 29.63 -27.77
N ALA A 33 37.70 30.85 -28.31
CA ALA A 33 37.77 32.09 -27.53
C ALA A 33 36.50 32.30 -26.70
N GLN A 34 35.31 32.07 -27.28
CA GLN A 34 34.03 32.14 -26.58
C GLN A 34 33.96 31.16 -25.40
N GLN A 35 34.47 29.94 -25.58
CA GLN A 35 34.50 28.95 -24.51
C GLN A 35 35.51 29.31 -23.39
N ARG A 36 36.64 29.94 -23.73
CA ARG A 36 37.57 30.47 -22.72
C ARG A 36 36.95 31.59 -21.90
N ALA A 37 36.19 32.49 -22.54
CA ALA A 37 35.45 33.55 -21.84
C ALA A 37 34.38 33.01 -20.88
N LYS A 38 33.93 31.75 -21.09
CA LYS A 38 33.00 31.02 -20.21
C LYS A 38 33.72 30.10 -19.19
N ASP A 39 35.01 30.30 -18.96
CA ASP A 39 35.86 29.53 -18.02
C ASP A 39 35.89 28.00 -18.27
N PHE A 40 35.71 27.55 -19.51
CA PHE A 40 35.92 26.14 -19.83
C PHE A 40 37.41 25.77 -19.80
N ALA A 41 37.74 24.65 -19.12
CA ALA A 41 39.12 24.16 -19.03
C ALA A 41 39.73 23.87 -20.42
N PRO A 42 41.03 24.16 -20.66
CA PRO A 42 41.68 23.98 -21.96
C PRO A 42 41.53 22.58 -22.57
N ALA A 43 41.54 21.53 -21.73
CA ALA A 43 41.31 20.16 -22.17
C ALA A 43 39.90 19.94 -22.76
N THR A 44 38.88 20.58 -22.17
CA THR A 44 37.48 20.47 -22.64
C THR A 44 37.33 21.13 -24.02
N ILE A 45 37.96 22.29 -24.21
CA ILE A 45 37.93 23.03 -25.49
C ILE A 45 38.58 22.20 -26.59
N ARG A 46 39.76 21.62 -26.33
CA ARG A 46 40.43 20.71 -27.28
C ARG A 46 39.58 19.50 -27.65
N THR A 47 38.98 18.84 -26.66
CA THR A 47 38.10 17.69 -26.90
C THR A 47 36.90 18.07 -27.78
N ARG A 48 36.23 19.19 -27.48
CA ARG A 48 35.07 19.64 -28.26
C ARG A 48 35.43 19.97 -29.71
N ARG A 49 36.54 20.66 -29.94
CA ARG A 49 37.05 20.92 -31.30
C ARG A 49 37.38 19.63 -32.05
N SER A 50 38.03 18.68 -31.38
CA SER A 50 38.34 17.38 -31.97
C SER A 50 37.09 16.61 -32.38
N VAL A 51 35.97 16.73 -31.63
CA VAL A 51 34.69 16.12 -32.02
C VAL A 51 34.11 16.77 -33.28
N VAL A 52 34.15 18.11 -33.38
CA VAL A 52 33.68 18.82 -34.59
C VAL A 52 34.49 18.38 -35.80
N MET A 53 35.82 18.34 -35.69
CA MET A 53 36.69 17.83 -36.76
C MET A 53 36.42 16.36 -37.07
N SER A 54 36.12 15.52 -36.07
CA SER A 54 35.79 14.11 -36.32
C SER A 54 34.53 13.94 -37.17
N LEU A 55 33.57 14.87 -37.10
CA LEU A 55 32.39 14.85 -37.98
C LEU A 55 32.74 15.38 -39.38
N VAL A 56 33.59 16.41 -39.49
CA VAL A 56 34.11 16.88 -40.79
C VAL A 56 34.83 15.73 -41.52
N ASP A 57 35.74 15.06 -40.83
CA ASP A 57 36.51 13.93 -41.37
C ASP A 57 35.61 12.75 -41.76
N PHE A 58 34.51 12.54 -41.02
CA PHE A 58 33.57 11.45 -41.29
C PHE A 58 32.64 11.73 -42.47
N SER A 59 32.04 12.93 -42.53
CA SER A 59 31.09 13.29 -43.58
C SER A 59 31.78 13.72 -44.87
N GLY A 60 33.07 14.11 -44.80
CA GLY A 60 33.79 14.72 -45.91
C GLY A 60 33.24 16.10 -46.29
N ARG A 61 32.45 16.72 -45.41
CA ARG A 61 31.73 17.97 -45.65
C ARG A 61 32.06 19.00 -44.58
N TYR A 62 32.09 20.27 -44.97
CA TYR A 62 32.27 21.36 -44.02
C TYR A 62 31.01 21.61 -43.18
N PRO A 63 31.10 22.23 -42.00
CA PRO A 63 29.96 22.30 -41.10
C PRO A 63 28.75 23.12 -41.59
N TRP A 64 28.93 24.02 -42.55
CA TRP A 64 27.83 24.74 -43.22
C TRP A 64 27.16 23.92 -44.32
N GLU A 65 27.65 22.70 -44.61
CA GLU A 65 27.09 21.77 -45.59
C GLU A 65 26.46 20.53 -44.93
N TRP A 66 26.54 20.43 -43.60
CA TRP A 66 26.04 19.28 -42.86
C TRP A 66 24.51 19.17 -42.92
N THR A 67 24.04 17.94 -43.04
CA THR A 67 22.63 17.58 -42.96
C THR A 67 22.34 16.78 -41.69
N LEU A 68 21.04 16.59 -41.37
CA LEU A 68 20.63 15.70 -40.28
C LEU A 68 21.13 14.26 -40.53
N SER A 69 21.12 13.79 -41.78
CA SER A 69 21.61 12.46 -42.15
C SER A 69 23.11 12.29 -41.84
N ASP A 70 23.92 13.30 -42.15
CA ASP A 70 25.37 13.24 -41.89
C ASP A 70 25.67 13.06 -40.39
N ALA A 71 24.88 13.72 -39.53
CA ALA A 71 24.98 13.58 -38.09
C ALA A 71 24.48 12.20 -37.61
N ASP A 72 23.36 11.71 -38.15
CA ASP A 72 22.77 10.41 -37.80
C ASP A 72 23.70 9.26 -38.15
N ASP A 73 24.31 9.30 -39.33
CA ASP A 73 25.28 8.33 -39.81
C ASP A 73 26.54 8.35 -38.94
N PHE A 74 27.01 9.53 -38.55
CA PHE A 74 28.17 9.67 -37.66
C PHE A 74 27.92 9.08 -36.27
N PHE A 75 26.77 9.37 -35.66
CA PHE A 75 26.43 8.81 -34.33
C PHE A 75 26.18 7.32 -34.39
N SER A 76 25.57 6.83 -35.48
CA SER A 76 25.38 5.41 -35.75
C SER A 76 26.72 4.71 -35.90
N HIS A 77 27.66 5.26 -36.68
CA HIS A 77 29.02 4.76 -36.81
C HIS A 77 29.80 4.79 -35.49
N ALA A 78 29.67 5.85 -34.69
CA ALA A 78 30.30 5.96 -33.38
C ALA A 78 29.83 4.86 -32.41
N ARG A 79 28.56 4.44 -32.49
CA ARG A 79 28.01 3.31 -31.69
C ARG A 79 28.36 1.95 -32.26
N ALA A 80 28.07 1.73 -33.54
CA ALA A 80 28.09 0.41 -34.17
C ALA A 80 29.50 -0.04 -34.57
N VAL A 81 30.35 0.88 -35.00
CA VAL A 81 31.70 0.56 -35.50
C VAL A 81 32.75 0.87 -34.45
N ARG A 82 32.72 2.07 -33.85
CA ARG A 82 33.69 2.48 -32.83
C ARG A 82 33.36 2.00 -31.42
N ASN A 83 32.22 1.34 -31.22
CA ASN A 83 31.76 0.79 -29.94
C ASN A 83 31.79 1.82 -28.77
N LEU A 84 31.60 3.10 -29.05
CA LEU A 84 31.60 4.14 -28.02
C LEU A 84 30.38 4.01 -27.11
N SER A 85 30.53 4.31 -25.82
CA SER A 85 29.41 4.25 -24.87
C SER A 85 28.31 5.27 -25.21
N HIS A 86 27.06 5.03 -24.78
CA HIS A 86 25.97 6.01 -24.93
C HIS A 86 26.33 7.37 -24.30
N GLY A 87 27.02 7.38 -23.17
CA GLY A 87 27.54 8.61 -22.56
C GLY A 87 28.58 9.33 -23.42
N SER A 88 29.46 8.59 -24.09
CA SER A 88 30.46 9.14 -25.02
C SER A 88 29.79 9.76 -26.25
N VAL A 89 28.81 9.06 -26.84
CA VAL A 89 28.06 9.56 -28.01
C VAL A 89 27.21 10.78 -27.65
N ARG A 90 26.59 10.81 -26.47
CA ARG A 90 25.92 12.03 -25.98
C ARG A 90 26.89 13.19 -25.76
N SER A 91 28.10 12.93 -25.30
CA SER A 91 29.13 13.97 -25.22
C SER A 91 29.50 14.52 -26.60
N TYR A 92 29.47 13.67 -27.64
CA TYR A 92 29.71 14.10 -29.02
C TYR A 92 28.53 14.93 -29.55
N GLN A 93 27.30 14.44 -29.40
CA GLN A 93 26.07 15.15 -29.73
C GLN A 93 26.02 16.53 -29.06
N GLY A 94 26.38 16.61 -27.77
CA GLY A 94 26.44 17.87 -27.04
C GLY A 94 27.51 18.84 -27.55
N ALA A 95 28.68 18.34 -27.97
CA ALA A 95 29.73 19.19 -28.52
C ALA A 95 29.35 19.76 -29.90
N ILE A 96 28.80 18.93 -30.79
CA ILE A 96 28.35 19.34 -32.13
C ILE A 96 27.17 20.30 -32.01
N LYS A 97 26.18 20.00 -31.15
CA LYS A 97 25.06 20.91 -30.90
C LYS A 97 25.54 22.30 -30.46
N LEU A 98 26.42 22.37 -29.47
CA LEU A 98 26.96 23.64 -28.96
C LEU A 98 27.78 24.42 -29.99
N PHE A 99 28.43 23.71 -30.92
CA PHE A 99 29.13 24.33 -32.04
C PHE A 99 28.14 24.89 -33.06
N CYS A 100 27.14 24.11 -33.49
CA CYS A 100 26.10 24.58 -34.41
C CYS A 100 25.30 25.75 -33.80
N ASP A 101 24.94 25.69 -32.51
CA ASP A 101 24.28 26.80 -31.82
C ASP A 101 25.14 28.07 -31.84
N TYR A 102 26.47 27.96 -31.69
CA TYR A 102 27.39 29.09 -31.79
C TYR A 102 27.51 29.63 -33.23
N ALA A 103 27.66 28.74 -34.21
CA ALA A 103 27.87 29.12 -35.60
C ALA A 103 26.60 29.67 -36.27
N CYS A 104 25.42 29.27 -35.79
CA CYS A 104 24.12 29.76 -36.26
C CYS A 104 23.61 30.99 -35.49
N ASP A 105 24.28 31.43 -34.42
CA ASP A 105 23.81 32.54 -33.61
C ASP A 105 23.95 33.87 -34.39
N PRO A 106 22.87 34.65 -34.54
CA PRO A 106 22.85 35.86 -35.36
C PRO A 106 23.74 36.99 -34.82
N HIS A 107 24.25 36.89 -33.59
CA HIS A 107 25.23 37.85 -33.07
C HIS A 107 26.65 37.64 -33.63
N TYR A 108 26.88 36.55 -34.38
CA TYR A 108 28.11 36.32 -35.12
C TYR A 108 27.82 36.27 -36.61
N ASP A 109 28.69 36.88 -37.41
CA ASP A 109 28.49 36.99 -38.87
C ASP A 109 28.84 35.69 -39.63
N TRP A 110 29.00 34.55 -38.94
CA TRP A 110 29.48 33.30 -39.54
C TRP A 110 28.54 32.77 -40.64
N CYS A 111 27.22 32.78 -40.41
CA CYS A 111 26.24 32.38 -41.42
C CYS A 111 26.21 33.32 -42.63
N GLU A 112 26.32 34.63 -42.41
CA GLU A 112 26.36 35.62 -43.49
C GLU A 112 27.62 35.46 -44.35
N GLN A 113 28.77 35.24 -43.71
CA GLN A 113 30.04 34.99 -44.39
C GLN A 113 30.03 33.66 -45.16
N ALA A 114 29.46 32.60 -44.57
CA ALA A 114 29.32 31.31 -45.25
C ALA A 114 28.36 31.42 -46.45
N ALA A 115 27.23 32.12 -46.31
CA ALA A 115 26.28 32.34 -47.40
C ALA A 115 26.91 33.08 -48.57
N ARG A 116 27.67 34.15 -48.29
CA ARG A 116 28.36 34.93 -49.32
C ARG A 116 29.47 34.16 -50.01
N SER A 117 30.26 33.42 -49.23
CA SER A 117 31.49 32.77 -49.70
C SER A 117 31.23 31.42 -50.36
N PHE A 118 30.27 30.64 -49.85
CA PHE A 118 30.06 29.24 -50.23
C PHE A 118 28.62 28.95 -50.68
N GLY A 119 27.71 29.93 -50.64
CA GLY A 119 26.31 29.75 -51.05
C GLY A 119 25.49 28.90 -50.09
N GLN A 120 26.01 28.60 -48.90
CA GLN A 120 25.40 27.75 -47.88
C GLN A 120 25.54 28.36 -46.48
N VAL A 121 24.70 27.95 -45.53
CA VAL A 121 24.67 28.49 -44.16
C VAL A 121 24.80 27.36 -43.14
N PHE A 122 25.34 27.68 -41.95
CA PHE A 122 25.31 26.72 -40.85
C PHE A 122 23.87 26.36 -40.47
N ALA A 123 23.66 25.10 -40.13
CA ALA A 123 22.38 24.59 -39.66
C ALA A 123 22.56 23.72 -38.40
N GLN A 124 21.50 23.63 -37.59
CA GLN A 124 21.49 22.75 -36.43
C GLN A 124 21.21 21.31 -36.86
N VAL A 125 22.24 20.47 -36.84
CA VAL A 125 22.16 19.05 -37.24
C VAL A 125 21.93 18.09 -36.07
N VAL A 126 21.88 18.59 -34.83
CA VAL A 126 21.50 17.82 -33.63
C VAL A 126 20.22 18.42 -33.06
N THR A 127 19.09 17.80 -33.38
CA THR A 127 17.73 18.21 -33.00
C THR A 127 17.10 17.21 -32.02
N GLU A 128 15.88 17.46 -31.55
CA GLU A 128 15.17 16.48 -30.71
C GLU A 128 14.89 15.15 -31.42
N LEU A 129 14.83 15.14 -32.75
CA LEU A 129 14.53 13.96 -33.56
C LEU A 129 15.68 12.94 -33.58
N ASN A 130 16.93 13.40 -33.55
CA ASN A 130 18.11 12.54 -33.62
C ASN A 130 19.01 12.56 -32.39
N ARG A 131 18.69 13.42 -31.41
CA ARG A 131 19.36 13.40 -30.11
C ARG A 131 18.95 12.15 -29.35
N LEU A 132 19.94 11.43 -28.80
CA LEU A 132 19.68 10.31 -27.92
C LEU A 132 18.91 10.80 -26.67
N THR A 133 17.63 10.46 -26.60
CA THR A 133 16.74 10.76 -25.48
C THR A 133 17.07 9.87 -24.28
N HIS A 134 16.86 10.39 -23.08
CA HIS A 134 17.01 9.61 -21.84
C HIS A 134 15.91 8.54 -21.77
N ALA A 135 16.16 7.35 -22.30
CA ALA A 135 15.27 6.22 -22.11
C ALA A 135 15.26 5.72 -20.66
N GLN A 136 16.30 6.01 -19.87
CA GLN A 136 16.34 5.78 -18.41
C GLN A 136 17.18 6.86 -17.67
N PRO A 137 16.79 7.26 -16.45
CA PRO A 137 17.59 8.14 -15.59
C PRO A 137 18.82 7.43 -15.00
N THR A 138 19.01 6.14 -15.26
CA THR A 138 20.10 5.34 -14.70
C THR A 138 20.81 4.57 -15.81
N GLU A 139 21.87 5.14 -16.38
CA GLU A 139 22.85 4.40 -17.21
C GLU A 139 23.94 3.72 -16.36
N ALA A 140 23.67 3.46 -15.08
CA ALA A 140 24.54 2.55 -14.36
C ALA A 140 24.37 1.18 -15.01
N ARG A 141 25.45 0.63 -15.58
CA ARG A 141 25.50 -0.79 -15.94
C ARG A 141 24.96 -1.59 -14.74
N PRO A 142 24.17 -2.67 -14.95
CA PRO A 142 23.54 -3.47 -13.89
C PRO A 142 24.47 -3.99 -12.77
N ALA A 143 25.78 -3.86 -12.91
CA ALA A 143 26.76 -4.32 -11.94
C ALA A 143 26.91 -3.42 -10.70
N LYS A 144 26.89 -2.07 -10.80
CA LYS A 144 27.37 -1.24 -9.66
C LYS A 144 26.36 -1.17 -8.49
N ARG A 145 26.73 -1.71 -7.32
CA ARG A 145 25.83 -1.86 -6.15
C ARG A 145 26.45 -1.38 -4.81
N PRO A 146 25.64 -1.08 -3.77
CA PRO A 146 26.13 -0.94 -2.39
C PRO A 146 26.55 -2.30 -1.80
N PHE A 147 27.33 -2.27 -0.73
CA PHE A 147 27.52 -3.39 0.17
C PHE A 147 26.28 -3.57 1.05
N THR A 148 25.95 -4.82 1.36
CA THR A 148 25.04 -5.14 2.46
C THR A 148 25.72 -4.94 3.82
N GLN A 149 24.97 -4.95 4.92
CA GLN A 149 25.55 -4.80 6.26
C GLN A 149 26.47 -5.98 6.62
N ALA A 150 26.10 -7.21 6.24
CA ALA A 150 26.94 -8.39 6.43
C ALA A 150 28.24 -8.30 5.63
N GLU A 151 28.16 -7.95 4.34
CA GLU A 151 29.36 -7.79 3.50
C GLU A 151 30.30 -6.69 4.00
N LEU A 152 29.77 -5.58 4.55
CA LEU A 152 30.61 -4.54 5.18
C LEU A 152 31.34 -5.07 6.42
N GLN A 153 30.64 -5.83 7.26
CA GLN A 153 31.23 -6.41 8.46
C GLN A 153 32.36 -7.39 8.07
N GLU A 154 32.09 -8.33 7.17
CA GLU A 154 33.09 -9.30 6.69
C GLU A 154 34.30 -8.62 6.04
N LEU A 155 34.08 -7.56 5.25
CA LEU A 155 35.15 -6.77 4.65
C LEU A 155 36.01 -6.08 5.71
N PHE A 156 35.40 -5.49 6.74
CA PHE A 156 36.12 -4.81 7.81
C PHE A 156 36.87 -5.79 8.71
N ASP A 157 36.28 -6.93 9.01
CA ASP A 157 36.92 -7.99 9.78
C ASP A 157 38.13 -8.56 9.03
N LEU A 158 38.01 -8.79 7.72
CA LEU A 158 39.14 -9.23 6.90
C LEU A 158 40.22 -8.15 6.80
N ALA A 159 39.85 -6.88 6.66
CA ALA A 159 40.80 -5.78 6.60
C ALA A 159 41.61 -5.63 7.90
N ASP A 160 40.97 -5.84 9.06
CA ASP A 160 41.67 -5.86 10.35
C ASP A 160 42.55 -7.10 10.49
N LEU A 161 42.04 -8.29 10.12
CA LEU A 161 42.79 -9.55 10.15
C LEU A 161 44.06 -9.49 9.27
N GLU A 162 44.02 -8.80 8.15
CA GLU A 162 45.18 -8.62 7.27
C GLU A 162 46.33 -7.88 7.96
N VAL A 163 46.02 -6.94 8.86
CA VAL A 163 47.04 -6.26 9.69
C VAL A 163 47.75 -7.27 10.57
N GLU A 164 46.99 -8.13 11.25
CA GLU A 164 47.51 -9.18 12.12
C GLU A 164 48.32 -10.21 11.33
N ARG A 165 47.82 -10.66 10.17
CA ARG A 165 48.54 -11.59 9.28
C ARG A 165 49.92 -11.05 8.90
N ILE A 166 50.01 -9.76 8.53
CA ILE A 166 51.28 -9.16 8.16
C ILE A 166 52.20 -9.02 9.38
N LEU A 167 51.68 -8.62 10.53
CA LEU A 167 52.46 -8.53 11.78
C LEU A 167 53.04 -9.89 12.17
N VAL A 168 52.23 -10.95 12.20
CA VAL A 168 52.65 -12.31 12.56
C VAL A 168 53.65 -12.87 11.55
N SER A 169 53.53 -12.52 10.27
CA SER A 169 54.47 -12.96 9.22
C SER A 169 55.86 -12.33 9.32
N GLY A 170 56.06 -11.31 10.16
CA GLY A 170 57.32 -10.55 10.28
C GLY A 170 57.64 -9.69 9.06
N ARG A 171 56.73 -9.57 8.08
CA ARG A 171 56.94 -8.77 6.87
C ARG A 171 56.71 -7.28 7.16
N LYS A 172 57.48 -6.42 6.47
CA LYS A 172 57.24 -4.97 6.48
C LYS A 172 55.90 -4.69 5.79
N GLY A 173 55.10 -3.79 6.35
CA GLY A 173 53.85 -3.35 5.73
C GLY A 173 52.62 -3.27 6.65
N ALA A 174 52.72 -3.76 7.90
CA ALA A 174 51.59 -3.77 8.82
C ALA A 174 50.95 -2.39 9.05
N VAL A 175 51.76 -1.33 9.17
CA VAL A 175 51.26 0.05 9.33
C VAL A 175 50.49 0.52 8.08
N ALA A 176 50.91 0.09 6.88
CA ALA A 176 50.21 0.42 5.64
C ALA A 176 48.89 -0.37 5.50
N ALA A 177 48.87 -1.64 5.92
CA ALA A 177 47.64 -2.43 5.98
C ALA A 177 46.65 -1.84 6.99
N TRP A 178 47.12 -1.42 8.16
CA TRP A 178 46.29 -0.77 9.17
C TRP A 178 45.72 0.55 8.63
N ARG A 179 46.54 1.38 7.97
CA ARG A 179 46.07 2.58 7.27
C ARG A 179 44.94 2.25 6.28
N ASP A 180 45.12 1.21 5.46
CA ASP A 180 44.13 0.84 4.43
C ASP A 180 42.81 0.38 5.06
N ALA A 181 42.85 -0.41 6.14
CA ALA A 181 41.67 -0.80 6.91
C ALA A 181 40.91 0.42 7.47
N ILE A 182 41.63 1.36 8.09
CA ILE A 182 41.04 2.60 8.62
C ILE A 182 40.51 3.47 7.48
N ALA A 183 41.17 3.52 6.32
CA ALA A 183 40.73 4.28 5.16
C ALA A 183 39.38 3.76 4.61
N PHE A 184 39.19 2.44 4.51
CA PHE A 184 37.92 1.87 4.06
C PHE A 184 36.78 2.12 5.04
N LYS A 185 37.03 1.92 6.33
CA LYS A 185 36.05 2.25 7.38
C LYS A 185 35.70 3.73 7.37
N THR A 186 36.68 4.61 7.15
CA THR A 186 36.46 6.07 7.02
C THR A 186 35.66 6.44 5.78
N ALA A 187 35.91 5.78 4.65
CA ALA A 187 35.14 5.99 3.42
C ALA A 187 33.65 5.72 3.64
N TYR A 188 33.34 4.64 4.37
CA TYR A 188 31.99 4.30 4.78
C TYR A 188 31.42 5.29 5.81
N SER A 189 32.11 5.52 6.92
CA SER A 189 31.55 6.23 8.09
C SER A 189 31.13 7.68 7.86
N TRP A 190 31.69 8.34 6.85
CA TRP A 190 31.31 9.71 6.44
C TRP A 190 30.88 9.81 4.97
N GLY A 191 30.65 8.67 4.31
CA GLY A 191 30.18 8.59 2.92
C GLY A 191 31.07 9.34 1.93
N LEU A 192 32.39 9.22 2.04
CA LEU A 192 33.34 10.06 1.29
C LEU A 192 33.57 9.57 -0.14
N ARG A 193 33.89 10.49 -1.05
CA ARG A 193 34.46 10.14 -2.37
C ARG A 193 35.94 9.76 -2.21
N ALA A 194 36.49 8.94 -3.11
CA ALA A 194 37.90 8.53 -3.07
C ALA A 194 38.87 9.74 -2.97
N ASN A 195 38.62 10.80 -3.74
CA ASN A 195 39.41 12.03 -3.66
C ASN A 195 39.18 12.85 -2.38
N GLU A 196 38.01 12.77 -1.75
CA GLU A 196 37.77 13.43 -0.45
C GLU A 196 38.51 12.69 0.65
N LEU A 197 38.43 11.35 0.64
CA LEU A 197 39.07 10.45 1.60
C LEU A 197 40.59 10.62 1.63
N ARG A 198 41.26 10.52 0.47
CA ARG A 198 42.72 10.51 0.42
C ARG A 198 43.37 11.84 0.79
N HIS A 199 42.62 12.95 0.74
CA HIS A 199 43.13 14.29 1.09
C HIS A 199 42.67 14.77 2.47
N LEU A 200 42.12 13.88 3.31
CA LEU A 200 41.79 14.22 4.70
C LEU A 200 43.07 14.51 5.49
N GLN A 201 42.98 15.49 6.38
CA GLN A 201 44.04 15.82 7.34
C GLN A 201 43.50 15.74 8.76
N VAL A 202 44.40 15.60 9.74
CA VAL A 202 44.02 15.51 11.16
C VAL A 202 43.20 16.73 11.62
N VAL A 203 43.53 17.92 11.09
CA VAL A 203 42.84 19.19 11.39
C VAL A 203 41.42 19.29 10.83
N ASP A 204 40.98 18.33 10.00
CA ASP A 204 39.63 18.33 9.43
C ASP A 204 38.58 17.85 10.45
N PHE A 205 38.99 17.24 11.56
CA PHE A 205 38.09 16.83 12.64
C PHE A 205 37.97 17.90 13.73
N SER A 206 36.75 18.10 14.22
CA SER A 206 36.47 18.97 15.36
C SER A 206 35.42 18.37 16.30
N SER A 207 35.37 18.90 17.53
CA SER A 207 34.35 18.51 18.51
C SER A 207 32.94 18.98 18.09
N ASN A 208 31.92 18.30 18.61
CA ASN A 208 30.52 18.69 18.48
C ASN A 208 29.94 18.93 19.88
N ASN A 209 29.59 20.17 20.20
CA ASN A 209 29.06 20.53 21.53
C ASN A 209 27.76 19.79 21.89
N ARG A 210 26.99 19.33 20.90
CA ARG A 210 25.77 18.55 21.10
C ARG A 210 26.02 17.05 21.24
N ALA A 211 27.23 16.58 20.97
CA ALA A 211 27.64 15.18 21.09
C ALA A 211 29.05 15.07 21.72
N PRO A 212 29.22 15.52 22.99
CA PRO A 212 30.54 15.57 23.64
C PRO A 212 31.19 14.20 23.83
N TYR A 213 30.39 13.12 23.87
CA TYR A 213 30.88 11.74 23.96
C TYR A 213 31.69 11.29 22.73
N LEU A 214 31.62 12.01 21.60
CA LEU A 214 32.43 11.75 20.40
C LEU A 214 33.81 12.43 20.42
N GLY A 215 34.14 13.14 21.52
CA GLY A 215 35.42 13.81 21.70
C GLY A 215 35.73 14.83 20.59
N GLY A 216 36.99 14.85 20.14
CA GLY A 216 37.48 15.75 19.08
C GLY A 216 37.02 15.40 17.65
N HIS A 217 36.19 14.38 17.47
CA HIS A 217 35.85 13.82 16.16
C HIS A 217 34.33 13.82 15.88
N GLY A 218 33.60 14.75 16.49
CA GLY A 218 32.14 14.88 16.33
C GLY A 218 31.69 15.46 14.98
N VAL A 219 32.58 16.21 14.31
CA VAL A 219 32.34 16.81 12.99
C VAL A 219 33.57 16.61 12.10
N LEU A 220 33.35 16.21 10.85
CA LEU A 220 34.37 16.13 9.80
C LEU A 220 34.16 17.24 8.78
N ARG A 221 35.16 18.09 8.57
CA ARG A 221 35.17 19.13 7.54
C ARG A 221 35.80 18.62 6.24
N VAL A 222 34.97 18.26 5.28
CA VAL A 222 35.44 17.82 3.95
C VAL A 222 35.75 19.04 3.09
N ARG A 223 37.04 19.32 2.86
CA ARG A 223 37.52 20.48 2.08
C ARG A 223 37.57 20.25 0.57
N TRP A 224 37.68 19.00 0.14
CA TRP A 224 37.95 18.65 -1.25
C TRP A 224 36.73 18.10 -2.00
N GLY A 225 35.55 18.68 -1.76
CA GLY A 225 34.32 18.29 -2.43
C GLY A 225 34.32 18.56 -3.94
N LYS A 226 33.56 17.74 -4.69
CA LYS A 226 33.42 17.89 -6.14
C LYS A 226 32.83 19.27 -6.47
N SER A 227 33.60 20.07 -7.19
CA SER A 227 33.16 21.36 -7.73
C SER A 227 32.56 21.22 -9.14
N HIS A 228 31.88 22.26 -9.62
CA HIS A 228 31.72 22.42 -11.07
C HIS A 228 33.11 22.63 -11.69
N ARG A 229 33.32 22.18 -12.93
CA ARG A 229 34.59 22.46 -13.63
C ARG A 229 34.73 23.98 -13.74
N GLY A 230 35.69 24.55 -13.00
CA GLY A 230 35.97 25.99 -12.97
C GLY A 230 35.79 26.69 -11.62
N SER A 231 35.15 26.08 -10.61
CA SER A 231 34.97 26.70 -9.29
C SER A 231 35.78 26.04 -8.16
N ALA A 232 36.03 26.77 -7.07
CA ALA A 232 36.73 26.27 -5.89
C ALA A 232 36.09 24.99 -5.32
N LYS A 233 36.89 24.08 -4.74
CA LYS A 233 36.37 22.80 -4.20
C LYS A 233 35.34 23.09 -3.11
N LYS A 234 34.21 22.37 -3.14
CA LYS A 234 33.10 22.59 -2.20
C LYS A 234 33.49 22.08 -0.82
N VAL A 235 33.33 22.92 0.19
CA VAL A 235 33.56 22.56 1.59
C VAL A 235 32.22 22.18 2.22
N ARG A 236 32.17 21.05 2.94
CA ARG A 236 31.00 20.67 3.74
C ARG A 236 31.42 20.12 5.10
N SER A 237 30.55 20.27 6.08
CA SER A 237 30.68 19.60 7.37
C SER A 237 29.80 18.36 7.38
N VAL A 238 30.37 17.22 7.75
CA VAL A 238 29.69 15.93 7.90
C VAL A 238 29.69 15.59 9.37
N LEU A 239 28.52 15.41 9.95
CA LEU A 239 28.38 14.99 11.35
C LEU A 239 28.77 13.51 11.49
N THR A 240 29.49 13.19 12.56
CA THR A 240 29.77 11.80 12.89
C THR A 240 28.52 11.13 13.44
N VAL A 241 28.07 10.08 12.77
CA VAL A 241 26.81 9.36 13.04
C VAL A 241 27.04 8.03 13.75
N TRP A 242 28.23 7.44 13.59
CA TRP A 242 28.59 6.16 14.21
C TRP A 242 29.60 6.39 15.35
N PRO A 243 29.28 6.05 16.61
CA PRO A 243 30.22 6.26 17.72
C PRO A 243 31.56 5.53 17.53
N TRP A 244 31.52 4.28 17.05
CA TRP A 244 32.71 3.46 16.80
C TRP A 244 33.68 4.10 15.78
N SER A 245 33.19 4.95 14.87
CA SER A 245 34.07 5.59 13.89
C SER A 245 34.91 6.70 14.50
N ALA A 246 34.41 7.38 15.54
CA ALA A 246 35.18 8.37 16.29
C ALA A 246 36.31 7.70 17.08
N GLU A 247 36.00 6.59 17.75
CA GLU A 247 36.98 5.79 18.51
C GLU A 247 38.10 5.26 17.59
N MET A 248 37.72 4.69 16.45
CA MET A 248 38.65 4.19 15.44
C MET A 248 39.61 5.27 14.93
N ILE A 249 39.11 6.45 14.57
CA ILE A 249 39.95 7.55 14.08
C ILE A 249 40.87 8.06 15.19
N GLN A 250 40.36 8.17 16.41
CA GLN A 250 41.16 8.59 17.55
C GLN A 250 42.33 7.62 17.80
N ASP A 251 42.08 6.32 17.70
CA ASP A 251 43.11 5.29 17.84
C ASP A 251 44.15 5.38 16.71
N TRP A 252 43.71 5.52 15.45
CA TRP A 252 44.61 5.71 14.31
C TRP A 252 45.49 6.96 14.46
N ILE A 253 44.93 8.09 14.89
CA ILE A 253 45.69 9.34 15.09
C ILE A 253 46.69 9.20 16.24
N ARG A 254 46.29 8.56 17.35
CA ARG A 254 47.11 8.44 18.55
C ARG A 254 48.20 7.38 18.41
N ASN A 255 47.89 6.25 17.81
CA ASN A 255 48.72 5.04 17.86
C ASN A 255 49.23 4.60 16.48
N GLY A 256 48.54 4.97 15.41
CA GLY A 256 48.89 4.64 14.03
C GLY A 256 49.84 5.65 13.39
N LEU A 257 49.42 6.91 13.29
CA LEU A 257 50.19 7.98 12.64
C LEU A 257 51.62 8.16 13.20
N PRO A 258 51.88 8.10 14.52
CA PRO A 258 53.23 8.25 15.04
C PRO A 258 54.22 7.19 14.56
N ARG A 259 53.75 6.03 14.08
CA ARG A 259 54.60 4.94 13.59
C ARG A 259 55.29 5.23 12.27
N TYR A 260 54.92 6.30 11.56
CA TYR A 260 55.64 6.75 10.37
C TYR A 260 56.94 7.50 10.72
N GLY A 261 57.16 7.87 11.99
CA GLY A 261 58.43 8.40 12.49
C GLY A 261 58.74 9.85 12.11
N HIS A 262 57.84 10.54 11.43
CA HIS A 262 57.94 11.96 11.09
C HIS A 262 56.56 12.64 11.23
N PRO A 263 56.51 13.96 11.46
CA PRO A 263 55.24 14.70 11.53
C PRO A 263 54.49 14.58 10.19
N VAL A 264 53.30 13.97 10.23
CA VAL A 264 52.39 13.83 9.08
C VAL A 264 51.09 14.57 9.36
N SER A 265 50.68 15.43 8.43
CA SER A 265 49.42 16.17 8.50
C SER A 265 48.26 15.43 7.83
N ASP A 266 48.56 14.66 6.78
CA ASP A 266 47.61 13.84 6.05
C ASP A 266 47.19 12.62 6.88
N LEU A 267 45.89 12.31 6.86
CA LEU A 267 45.30 11.23 7.65
C LEU A 267 45.69 9.85 7.12
N PHE A 268 45.94 9.73 5.81
CA PHE A 268 46.31 8.47 5.15
C PHE A 268 47.60 8.63 4.32
N PRO A 269 48.77 8.74 4.96
CA PRO A 269 50.04 8.91 4.27
C PRO A 269 50.56 7.59 3.69
N THR A 270 51.47 7.69 2.73
CA THR A 270 52.36 6.60 2.29
C THR A 270 53.57 6.51 3.21
N SER A 271 54.40 5.48 3.04
CA SER A 271 55.64 5.32 3.83
C SER A 271 56.62 6.49 3.68
N THR A 272 56.50 7.29 2.61
CA THR A 272 57.30 8.49 2.34
C THR A 272 56.62 9.78 2.79
N GLY A 273 55.45 9.71 3.43
CA GLY A 273 54.68 10.88 3.88
C GLY A 273 53.79 11.52 2.81
N ALA A 274 53.82 11.04 1.55
CA ALA A 274 52.95 11.52 0.49
C ALA A 274 51.52 10.94 0.58
N ILE A 275 50.53 11.57 -0.07
CA ILE A 275 49.14 11.11 -0.10
C ILE A 275 48.99 9.73 -0.77
N VAL A 276 48.26 8.80 -0.13
CA VAL A 276 47.95 7.48 -0.70
C VAL A 276 47.23 7.58 -2.05
N GLY A 277 47.61 6.72 -3.01
CA GLY A 277 47.01 6.65 -4.34
C GLY A 277 45.59 6.08 -4.36
N GLU A 278 44.70 6.63 -5.21
CA GLU A 278 43.37 6.03 -5.45
C GLU A 278 43.49 4.62 -6.05
N SER A 279 44.43 4.42 -6.97
CA SER A 279 44.71 3.11 -7.58
C SER A 279 45.17 2.07 -6.55
N HIS A 280 45.94 2.49 -5.53
CA HIS A 280 46.36 1.62 -4.43
C HIS A 280 45.16 1.12 -3.62
N LEU A 281 44.32 2.04 -3.15
CA LEU A 281 43.13 1.70 -2.37
C LEU A 281 42.14 0.85 -3.18
N LEU A 282 41.95 1.15 -4.46
CA LEU A 282 41.10 0.36 -5.34
C LEU A 282 41.67 -1.06 -5.55
N GLY A 283 42.99 -1.19 -5.71
CA GLY A 283 43.66 -2.49 -5.83
C GLY A 283 43.52 -3.34 -4.56
N ARG A 284 43.70 -2.74 -3.39
CA ARG A 284 43.51 -3.43 -2.10
C ARG A 284 42.06 -3.84 -1.86
N LEU A 285 41.10 -2.96 -2.17
CA LEU A 285 39.68 -3.28 -2.06
C LEU A 285 39.31 -4.48 -2.96
N ARG A 286 39.81 -4.51 -4.19
CA ARG A 286 39.58 -5.65 -5.11
C ARG A 286 40.13 -6.96 -4.55
N ALA A 287 41.33 -6.95 -4.00
CA ALA A 287 41.91 -8.14 -3.38
C ALA A 287 41.03 -8.69 -2.25
N PHE A 288 40.47 -7.83 -1.39
CA PHE A 288 39.55 -8.26 -0.33
C PHE A 288 38.21 -8.77 -0.87
N ILE A 289 37.62 -8.10 -1.86
CA ILE A 289 36.39 -8.54 -2.53
C ILE A 289 36.59 -9.93 -3.16
N ASP A 290 37.72 -10.14 -3.83
CA ASP A 290 38.06 -11.40 -4.48
C ASP A 290 38.29 -12.52 -3.45
N GLU A 291 38.95 -12.23 -2.32
CA GLU A 291 39.16 -13.18 -1.21
C GLU A 291 37.84 -13.59 -0.54
N LEU A 292 36.91 -12.64 -0.35
CA LEU A 292 35.59 -12.90 0.25
C LEU A 292 34.59 -13.52 -0.75
N GLY A 293 34.93 -13.59 -2.04
CA GLY A 293 34.06 -14.15 -3.08
C GLY A 293 32.80 -13.32 -3.32
N PHE A 294 32.84 -12.01 -3.09
CA PHE A 294 31.67 -11.15 -3.26
C PHE A 294 31.23 -11.05 -4.73
N PRO A 295 29.90 -11.00 -5.00
CA PRO A 295 29.39 -10.77 -6.35
C PRO A 295 29.93 -9.47 -6.96
N PRO A 296 30.14 -9.43 -8.30
CA PRO A 296 30.77 -8.30 -8.96
C PRO A 296 29.99 -7.00 -8.79
N GLY A 297 30.70 -5.87 -8.93
CA GLY A 297 30.09 -4.54 -8.95
C GLY A 297 30.28 -3.66 -7.72
N LEU A 298 31.17 -4.08 -6.82
CA LEU A 298 31.65 -3.27 -5.71
C LEU A 298 32.89 -2.46 -6.11
N ASP A 299 32.92 -1.18 -5.74
CA ASP A 299 34.07 -0.28 -5.93
C ASP A 299 34.19 0.71 -4.75
N LEU A 300 35.16 1.64 -4.78
CA LEU A 300 35.32 2.64 -3.72
C LEU A 300 34.07 3.51 -3.52
N HIS A 301 33.28 3.74 -4.58
CA HIS A 301 32.04 4.51 -4.47
C HIS A 301 30.92 3.69 -3.82
N SER A 302 31.02 2.35 -3.80
CA SER A 302 30.09 1.48 -3.07
C SER A 302 30.05 1.76 -1.57
N PHE A 303 31.14 2.20 -0.93
CA PHE A 303 31.10 2.64 0.47
C PHE A 303 30.13 3.80 0.69
N ARG A 304 30.21 4.81 -0.18
CA ARG A 304 29.30 5.96 -0.15
C ARG A 304 27.85 5.57 -0.43
N ARG A 305 27.62 4.62 -1.36
CA ARG A 305 26.28 4.07 -1.59
C ARG A 305 25.74 3.39 -0.33
N SER A 306 26.57 2.58 0.31
CA SER A 306 26.21 1.82 1.50
C SER A 306 25.94 2.73 2.69
N TYR A 307 26.72 3.79 2.87
CA TYR A 307 26.49 4.82 3.89
C TYR A 307 25.12 5.49 3.72
N ALA A 308 24.82 5.96 2.51
CA ALA A 308 23.55 6.60 2.20
C ALA A 308 22.38 5.64 2.45
N THR A 309 22.48 4.42 1.91
CA THR A 309 21.46 3.39 2.09
C THR A 309 21.29 3.06 3.57
N GLN A 310 22.34 2.76 4.34
CA GLN A 310 22.18 2.40 5.75
C GLN A 310 21.65 3.54 6.63
N LEU A 311 22.01 4.79 6.37
CA LEU A 311 21.41 5.91 7.11
C LEU A 311 19.91 6.04 6.83
N ILE A 312 19.50 5.93 5.58
CA ILE A 312 18.09 6.03 5.18
C ILE A 312 17.31 4.78 5.63
N THR A 313 17.80 3.60 5.29
CA THR A 313 17.07 2.33 5.44
C THR A 313 17.29 1.65 6.79
N GLY A 314 18.50 1.68 7.32
CA GLY A 314 18.87 1.01 8.57
C GLY A 314 18.57 1.87 9.79
N ALA A 315 19.06 3.10 9.80
CA ALA A 315 18.95 4.00 10.95
C ALA A 315 17.77 4.99 10.87
N GLY A 316 17.07 5.08 9.74
CA GLY A 316 15.84 5.87 9.59
C GLY A 316 16.05 7.39 9.57
N PHE A 317 17.21 7.86 9.13
CA PHE A 317 17.47 9.29 8.98
C PHE A 317 16.71 9.89 7.80
N ASP A 318 16.32 11.16 7.96
CA ASP A 318 15.68 11.95 6.91
C ASP A 318 16.56 12.07 5.65
N VAL A 319 15.95 12.02 4.46
CA VAL A 319 16.67 12.05 3.18
C VAL A 319 17.40 13.39 2.98
N THR A 320 16.83 14.50 3.46
CA THR A 320 17.46 15.83 3.42
C THR A 320 18.70 15.86 4.31
N PHE A 321 18.63 15.24 5.50
CA PHE A 321 19.80 15.08 6.36
C PHE A 321 20.92 14.32 5.64
N VAL A 322 20.60 13.17 5.02
CA VAL A 322 21.58 12.35 4.29
C VAL A 322 22.12 13.11 3.06
N GLN A 323 21.28 13.89 2.38
CA GLN A 323 21.70 14.75 1.27
C GLN A 323 22.73 15.80 1.72
N LEU A 324 22.52 16.44 2.87
CA LEU A 324 23.45 17.43 3.44
C LEU A 324 24.78 16.79 3.83
N GLN A 325 24.76 15.61 4.48
CA GLN A 325 25.96 14.84 4.81
C GLN A 325 26.80 14.50 3.57
N LEU A 326 26.13 14.15 2.46
CA LEU A 326 26.78 13.81 1.19
C LEU A 326 27.17 15.05 0.37
N GLY A 327 26.55 16.21 0.59
CA GLY A 327 26.77 17.44 -0.17
C GLY A 327 26.31 17.33 -1.63
N HIS A 328 25.09 16.84 -1.86
CA HIS A 328 24.45 16.89 -3.19
C HIS A 328 23.57 18.15 -3.31
N GLU A 329 23.78 18.94 -4.37
CA GLU A 329 22.97 20.15 -4.64
C GLU A 329 21.59 19.83 -5.20
N HIS A 330 21.44 18.72 -5.92
CA HIS A 330 20.18 18.28 -6.47
C HIS A 330 19.73 16.99 -5.79
N ALA A 331 18.47 16.96 -5.32
CA ALA A 331 17.82 15.81 -4.71
C ALA A 331 17.88 14.56 -5.62
N ALA A 332 17.85 14.77 -6.94
CA ALA A 332 18.03 13.74 -7.98
C ALA A 332 19.31 12.88 -7.82
N THR A 333 20.36 13.40 -7.18
CA THR A 333 21.60 12.66 -6.93
C THR A 333 21.55 11.79 -5.67
N THR A 334 20.68 12.15 -4.72
CA THR A 334 20.38 11.38 -3.51
C THR A 334 19.27 10.36 -3.79
N SER A 335 18.35 10.64 -4.73
CA SER A 335 17.29 9.73 -5.12
C SER A 335 17.76 8.47 -5.88
N ILE A 336 19.00 8.48 -6.41
CA ILE A 336 19.69 7.27 -6.88
C ILE A 336 19.87 6.24 -5.74
N TYR A 337 19.86 6.69 -4.49
CA TYR A 337 20.00 5.86 -3.29
C TYR A 337 18.66 5.65 -2.55
N SER A 338 17.55 6.17 -3.09
CA SER A 338 16.23 6.18 -2.44
C SER A 338 15.25 5.18 -3.03
N LEU A 339 15.68 4.20 -3.83
CA LEU A 339 14.83 3.03 -4.09
C LEU A 339 14.79 2.22 -2.79
N PRO A 340 13.69 2.28 -2.02
CA PRO A 340 13.63 1.54 -0.80
C PRO A 340 13.62 0.06 -1.18
N SER A 341 14.50 -0.75 -0.60
CA SER A 341 14.44 -2.19 -0.80
C SER A 341 13.05 -2.70 -0.39
N PRO A 342 12.53 -3.78 -0.98
CA PRO A 342 11.27 -4.40 -0.53
C PRO A 342 11.23 -4.64 0.99
N ASP A 343 12.39 -4.94 1.59
CA ASP A 343 12.54 -5.11 3.04
C ASP A 343 12.37 -3.80 3.82
N TYR A 344 12.90 -2.68 3.31
CA TYR A 344 12.65 -1.37 3.92
C TYR A 344 11.17 -1.00 3.83
N GLN A 345 10.57 -1.16 2.64
CA GLN A 345 9.16 -0.86 2.43
C GLN A 345 8.31 -1.60 3.47
N ARG A 346 8.55 -2.91 3.58
CA ARG A 346 7.87 -3.77 4.54
C ARG A 346 8.09 -3.31 5.98
N ARG A 347 9.33 -3.10 6.42
CA ARG A 347 9.66 -2.65 7.79
C ARG A 347 9.10 -1.27 8.13
N ALA A 348 8.97 -0.37 7.15
CA ALA A 348 8.38 0.94 7.37
C ALA A 348 6.89 0.82 7.72
N LEU A 349 6.14 0.00 6.98
CA LEU A 349 4.73 -0.23 7.27
C LEU A 349 4.52 -1.07 8.54
N GLU A 350 5.35 -2.08 8.78
CA GLU A 350 5.36 -2.86 10.04
C GLU A 350 5.50 -1.94 11.26
N ARG A 351 6.48 -1.02 11.25
CA ARG A 351 6.66 -0.06 12.35
C ARG A 351 5.44 0.84 12.58
N ALA A 352 4.75 1.27 11.51
CA ALA A 352 3.53 2.06 11.62
C ALA A 352 2.36 1.26 12.19
N HIS A 353 2.23 -0.02 11.80
CA HIS A 353 1.24 -0.93 12.37
C HIS A 353 1.52 -1.26 13.83
N ASP A 354 2.77 -1.60 14.17
CA ASP A 354 3.18 -1.91 15.53
C ASP A 354 2.94 -0.71 16.45
N ARG A 355 3.28 0.50 16.01
CA ARG A 355 2.97 1.73 16.77
C ARG A 355 1.47 1.88 16.98
N THR A 356 0.66 1.75 15.93
CA THR A 356 -0.81 1.82 16.03
C THR A 356 -1.36 0.76 17.01
N LEU A 357 -0.81 -0.46 16.98
CA LEU A 357 -1.25 -1.56 17.84
C LEU A 357 -0.70 -1.48 19.27
N GLN A 358 0.41 -0.79 19.50
CA GLN A 358 0.98 -0.48 20.82
C GLN A 358 0.28 0.72 21.46
N GLU A 359 -0.08 1.74 20.67
CA GLU A 359 -0.92 2.87 21.07
C GLU A 359 -2.36 2.45 21.38
N ASN A 360 -2.79 1.28 20.87
CA ASN A 360 -3.98 0.61 21.35
C ASN A 360 -3.68 0.09 22.78
N PRO A 361 -4.23 0.70 23.84
CA PRO A 361 -3.84 0.39 25.20
C PRO A 361 -4.35 -1.01 25.58
N MET A 362 -3.56 -2.05 25.28
CA MET A 362 -3.66 -3.33 25.98
C MET A 362 -3.03 -3.27 27.38
N SER A 363 -2.49 -2.12 27.77
CA SER A 363 -2.14 -1.80 29.16
C SER A 363 -3.32 -1.06 29.78
N THR A 364 -4.15 -1.76 30.55
CA THR A 364 -5.01 -1.08 31.51
C THR A 364 -4.08 -0.64 32.65
N ARG A 365 -3.74 0.65 32.72
CA ARG A 365 -3.11 1.18 33.93
C ARG A 365 -4.09 1.03 35.07
N GLU A 366 -3.81 0.17 36.02
CA GLU A 366 -4.58 0.09 37.25
C GLU A 366 -4.15 1.26 38.12
N ILE A 367 -5.00 2.28 38.21
CA ILE A 367 -4.79 3.45 39.05
C ILE A 367 -5.51 3.19 40.36
N THR A 368 -4.75 2.81 41.39
CA THR A 368 -5.28 2.72 42.76
C THR A 368 -5.00 4.03 43.48
N TYR A 369 -6.01 4.58 44.16
CA TYR A 369 -5.88 5.79 44.97
C TYR A 369 -6.16 5.50 46.45
N THR A 370 -5.55 6.27 47.33
CA THR A 370 -5.73 6.20 48.78
C THR A 370 -6.35 7.52 49.25
N TRP A 371 -7.46 7.40 49.97
CA TRP A 371 -8.17 8.53 50.57
C TRP A 371 -7.71 8.73 52.02
N ARG A 372 -7.01 9.84 52.30
CA ARG A 372 -6.30 10.09 53.56
C ARG A 372 -7.01 11.06 54.51
N VAL A 373 -8.27 11.40 54.24
CA VAL A 373 -8.98 12.46 55.00
C VAL A 373 -9.00 12.20 56.51
N ARG A 374 -9.14 10.94 56.96
CA ARG A 374 -9.16 10.59 58.38
C ARG A 374 -7.82 10.81 59.07
N GLU A 375 -6.73 10.52 58.37
CA GLU A 375 -5.36 10.77 58.86
C GLU A 375 -5.13 12.28 59.00
N ILE A 376 -5.55 13.05 57.99
CA ILE A 376 -5.42 14.51 57.97
C ILE A 376 -6.29 15.17 59.06
N MET A 377 -7.54 14.71 59.24
CA MET A 377 -8.42 15.15 60.33
C MET A 377 -7.77 14.98 61.70
N ALA A 378 -7.19 13.80 61.98
CA ALA A 378 -6.52 13.54 63.24
C ALA A 378 -5.30 14.46 63.47
N ARG A 379 -4.51 14.74 62.43
CA ARG A 379 -3.38 15.68 62.49
C ARG A 379 -3.80 17.12 62.73
N ARG A 380 -5.01 17.50 62.30
CA ARG A 380 -5.57 18.85 62.41
C ARG A 380 -6.48 19.04 63.63
N GLY A 381 -6.53 18.06 64.54
CA GLY A 381 -7.34 18.14 65.76
C GLY A 381 -8.84 17.99 65.54
N VAL A 382 -9.26 17.51 64.37
CA VAL A 382 -10.68 17.23 64.05
C VAL A 382 -10.93 15.75 64.32
N HIS A 383 -11.61 15.43 65.43
CA HIS A 383 -11.69 14.06 65.92
C HIS A 383 -12.99 13.35 65.58
N THR A 384 -14.06 14.09 65.24
CA THR A 384 -15.35 13.51 64.88
C THR A 384 -15.85 13.99 63.51
N ALA A 385 -16.72 13.20 62.88
CA ALA A 385 -17.39 13.60 61.64
C ALA A 385 -18.35 14.79 61.85
N LYS A 386 -18.78 15.03 63.09
CA LYS A 386 -19.62 16.17 63.46
C LYS A 386 -18.82 17.48 63.40
N ASP A 387 -17.61 17.48 63.97
CA ASP A 387 -16.72 18.64 63.95
C ASP A 387 -16.37 19.04 62.50
N LEU A 388 -16.13 18.05 61.64
CA LEU A 388 -15.91 18.31 60.21
C LEU A 388 -17.16 18.81 59.50
N ALA A 389 -18.35 18.34 59.87
CA ALA A 389 -19.60 18.81 59.28
C ALA A 389 -19.85 20.29 59.60
N GLU A 390 -19.50 20.74 60.80
CA GLU A 390 -19.59 22.15 61.21
C GLU A 390 -18.62 23.02 60.39
N LEU A 391 -17.35 22.59 60.23
CA LEU A 391 -16.37 23.29 59.39
C LEU A 391 -16.77 23.36 57.91
N LEU A 392 -17.42 22.32 57.38
CA LEU A 392 -17.96 22.31 56.02
C LEU A 392 -19.18 23.24 55.89
N HIS A 393 -20.00 23.35 56.92
CA HIS A 393 -21.17 24.22 56.93
C HIS A 393 -20.78 25.70 56.83
N GLU A 394 -19.73 26.11 57.56
CA GLU A 394 -19.14 27.47 57.47
C GLU A 394 -18.69 27.83 56.03
N ARG A 395 -18.38 26.81 55.22
CA ARG A 395 -17.95 26.94 53.82
C ARG A 395 -19.09 26.76 52.82
N GLY A 396 -20.34 26.81 53.29
CA GLY A 396 -21.54 26.70 52.46
C GLY A 396 -21.82 25.28 51.95
N ILE A 397 -21.28 24.25 52.61
CA ILE A 397 -21.54 22.84 52.30
C ILE A 397 -22.40 22.23 53.41
N THR A 398 -23.70 22.09 53.14
CA THR A 398 -24.66 21.48 54.07
C THR A 398 -24.77 19.98 53.77
N LEU A 399 -24.05 19.15 54.52
CA LEU A 399 -24.13 17.69 54.45
C LEU A 399 -24.63 17.13 55.78
N THR A 400 -25.39 16.04 55.74
CA THR A 400 -25.82 15.36 56.97
C THR A 400 -24.62 14.72 57.67
N ALA A 401 -24.66 14.60 59.00
CA ALA A 401 -23.57 13.98 59.78
C ALA A 401 -23.23 12.56 59.29
N ASN A 402 -24.22 11.82 58.81
CA ASN A 402 -24.03 10.48 58.24
C ASN A 402 -23.35 10.53 56.85
N ALA A 403 -23.63 11.54 56.03
CA ALA A 403 -22.94 11.75 54.75
C ALA A 403 -21.47 12.14 54.97
N VAL A 404 -21.18 13.02 55.95
CA VAL A 404 -19.80 13.36 56.31
C VAL A 404 -19.07 12.16 56.90
N TRP A 405 -19.73 11.37 57.76
CA TRP A 405 -19.15 10.13 58.28
C TRP A 405 -18.78 9.15 57.17
N ARG A 406 -19.61 8.98 56.14
CA ARG A 406 -19.28 8.15 54.96
C ARG A 406 -18.10 8.69 54.16
N ILE A 407 -18.02 10.00 53.95
CA ILE A 407 -16.87 10.63 53.28
C ILE A 407 -15.58 10.38 54.06
N VAL A 408 -15.63 10.34 55.39
CA VAL A 408 -14.45 10.13 56.24
C VAL A 408 -14.04 8.66 56.32
N THR A 409 -15.00 7.73 56.32
CA THR A 409 -14.75 6.31 56.60
C THR A 409 -14.68 5.42 55.37
N GLN A 410 -15.31 5.80 54.27
CA GLN A 410 -15.30 5.04 53.01
C GLN A 410 -14.37 5.71 51.99
N GLN A 411 -13.84 4.93 51.05
CA GLN A 411 -13.19 5.51 49.87
C GLN A 411 -14.28 6.00 48.92
N PRO A 412 -14.42 7.32 48.69
CA PRO A 412 -15.49 7.83 47.85
C PRO A 412 -15.17 7.56 46.38
N GLU A 413 -15.98 6.76 45.70
CA GLU A 413 -15.90 6.60 44.23
C GLU A 413 -16.33 7.88 43.49
N ARG A 414 -17.19 8.68 44.12
CA ARG A 414 -17.68 9.96 43.60
C ARG A 414 -17.80 10.98 44.74
N ILE A 415 -17.14 12.12 44.57
CA ILE A 415 -17.29 13.30 45.43
C ILE A 415 -17.44 14.52 44.53
N SER A 416 -18.30 15.48 44.90
CA SER A 416 -18.41 16.70 44.13
C SER A 416 -17.14 17.54 44.33
N PHE A 417 -16.69 18.20 43.26
CA PHE A 417 -15.49 19.04 43.33
C PHE A 417 -15.63 20.15 44.39
N LYS A 418 -16.84 20.69 44.57
CA LYS A 418 -17.13 21.72 45.58
C LYS A 418 -16.91 21.21 47.02
N VAL A 419 -17.29 19.95 47.31
CA VAL A 419 -17.05 19.32 48.61
C VAL A 419 -15.56 19.01 48.81
N LEU A 420 -14.87 18.54 47.77
CA LEU A 420 -13.42 18.28 47.82
C LEU A 420 -12.63 19.56 48.15
N VAL A 421 -12.94 20.68 47.48
CA VAL A 421 -12.29 21.96 47.74
C VAL A 421 -12.61 22.48 49.15
N ALA A 422 -13.86 22.33 49.61
CA ALA A 422 -14.24 22.71 50.96
C ALA A 422 -13.53 21.86 52.04
N LEU A 423 -13.26 20.57 51.77
CA LEU A 423 -12.45 19.71 52.65
C LEU A 423 -10.99 20.14 52.69
N CYS A 424 -10.42 20.46 51.53
CA CYS A 424 -9.06 21.01 51.43
C CYS A 424 -8.93 22.30 52.26
N ASP A 425 -9.89 23.22 52.14
CA ASP A 425 -9.90 24.48 52.89
C ASP A 425 -10.15 24.27 54.39
N ALA A 426 -11.10 23.40 54.76
CA ALA A 426 -11.42 23.09 56.17
C ALA A 426 -10.29 22.41 56.92
N LEU A 427 -9.45 21.64 56.22
CA LEU A 427 -8.32 20.92 56.79
C LEU A 427 -6.98 21.59 56.47
N GLU A 428 -7.00 22.73 55.79
CA GLU A 428 -5.82 23.49 55.32
C GLU A 428 -4.80 22.61 54.58
N VAL A 429 -5.26 21.85 53.59
CA VAL A 429 -4.43 20.94 52.79
C VAL A 429 -4.72 21.08 51.30
N THR A 430 -3.86 20.52 50.46
CA THR A 430 -4.10 20.41 49.02
C THR A 430 -4.81 19.11 48.67
N PRO A 431 -5.44 19.02 47.47
CA PRO A 431 -6.06 17.76 47.02
C PRO A 431 -5.09 16.57 47.00
N ASN A 432 -3.79 16.80 46.75
CA ASN A 432 -2.76 15.75 46.74
C ASN A 432 -2.42 15.21 48.13
N ASP A 433 -2.74 15.96 49.19
CA ASP A 433 -2.59 15.49 50.58
C ASP A 433 -3.76 14.58 50.98
N LEU A 434 -4.95 14.85 50.44
CA LEU A 434 -6.17 14.05 50.66
C LEU A 434 -6.19 12.79 49.79
N ILE A 435 -5.64 12.85 48.57
CA ILE A 435 -5.62 11.75 47.61
C ILE A 435 -4.18 11.51 47.14
N THR A 436 -3.64 10.34 47.45
CA THR A 436 -2.42 9.83 46.81
C THR A 436 -2.79 8.71 45.86
N TYR A 437 -2.10 8.59 44.72
CA TYR A 437 -2.33 7.49 43.78
C TYR A 437 -1.03 6.77 43.46
N THR A 438 -1.15 5.49 43.16
CA THR A 438 -0.08 4.66 42.60
C THR A 438 -0.55 4.12 41.26
N ALA A 439 0.27 4.32 40.23
CA ALA A 439 0.05 3.76 38.92
C ALA A 439 1.08 2.64 38.71
N THR A 440 0.62 1.41 38.54
CA THR A 440 1.50 0.27 38.22
C THR A 440 1.20 -0.23 36.81
N ASP A 441 2.25 -0.40 36.01
CA ASP A 441 2.14 -1.03 34.70
C ASP A 441 1.95 -2.54 34.91
N THR A 442 0.78 -3.07 34.56
CA THR A 442 0.55 -4.52 34.55
C THR A 442 1.38 -5.14 33.43
N LYS A 443 2.58 -5.63 33.77
CA LYS A 443 3.28 -6.60 32.92
C LYS A 443 2.41 -7.84 32.83
N THR A 444 2.02 -8.20 31.61
CA THR A 444 1.26 -9.42 31.30
C THR A 444 2.13 -10.65 31.54
N VAL A 445 2.31 -11.03 32.81
CA VAL A 445 2.68 -12.39 33.18
C VAL A 445 1.38 -13.19 33.20
N ARG A 446 1.19 -14.02 32.17
CA ARG A 446 0.14 -15.04 32.14
C ARG A 446 0.21 -15.87 33.43
N GLN A 447 -0.72 -15.65 34.34
CA GLN A 447 -1.06 -16.62 35.38
C GLN A 447 -2.40 -17.29 35.04
N ARG A 448 -2.35 -18.62 35.01
CA ARG A 448 -3.52 -19.48 34.90
C ARG A 448 -4.24 -19.52 36.26
N ARG A 449 -5.56 -19.30 36.20
CA ARG A 449 -6.69 -19.92 36.95
C ARG A 449 -7.47 -19.07 37.94
N ALA A 450 -8.77 -19.43 37.90
CA ALA A 450 -9.86 -19.34 38.87
C ALA A 450 -10.43 -17.95 39.14
N GLY A 451 -11.69 -17.77 38.76
CA GLY A 451 -12.41 -16.51 38.92
C GLY A 451 -13.19 -16.41 40.22
N THR A 452 -13.69 -15.20 40.45
CA THR A 452 -14.95 -14.90 41.13
C THR A 452 -15.43 -13.59 40.51
N GLY A 453 -16.63 -13.62 39.93
CA GLY A 453 -17.28 -12.42 39.40
C GLY A 453 -18.14 -11.77 40.47
N GLU A 454 -18.32 -10.46 40.33
CA GLU A 454 -19.58 -9.76 40.58
C GLU A 454 -19.45 -8.34 39.99
N ASP A 455 -20.55 -7.84 39.42
CA ASP A 455 -20.76 -6.52 38.78
C ASP A 455 -20.33 -6.30 37.32
N LEU A 456 -20.70 -7.23 36.45
CA LEU A 456 -21.06 -6.92 35.06
C LEU A 456 -22.40 -7.59 34.73
N PRO A 457 -23.31 -6.93 33.97
CA PRO A 457 -24.60 -7.52 33.62
C PRO A 457 -24.39 -8.83 32.86
N ASP A 458 -25.05 -9.90 33.29
CA ASP A 458 -24.95 -11.25 32.73
C ASP A 458 -25.31 -11.28 31.23
N LEU A 459 -24.27 -11.22 30.39
CA LEU A 459 -24.38 -11.32 28.93
C LEU A 459 -24.40 -12.79 28.44
N HIS A 460 -24.38 -13.80 29.32
CA HIS A 460 -24.57 -15.20 28.88
C HIS A 460 -25.97 -15.47 28.34
N HIS A 461 -26.92 -14.56 28.57
CA HIS A 461 -28.25 -14.58 27.97
C HIS A 461 -28.37 -13.78 26.65
N TYR A 462 -27.33 -13.06 26.22
CA TYR A 462 -27.34 -12.34 24.95
C TYR A 462 -26.94 -13.25 23.78
N ARG A 463 -27.93 -13.90 23.15
CA ARG A 463 -27.75 -14.56 21.84
C ARG A 463 -28.02 -13.57 20.71
N PRO A 464 -27.12 -13.40 19.74
CA PRO A 464 -27.42 -12.60 18.56
C PRO A 464 -28.56 -13.26 17.77
N ASN A 465 -29.70 -12.57 17.70
CA ASN A 465 -30.86 -12.99 16.91
C ASN A 465 -30.50 -12.97 15.42
N LYS A 466 -30.11 -14.12 14.87
CA LYS A 466 -30.05 -14.33 13.42
C LYS A 466 -31.47 -14.47 12.89
N ARG A 467 -32.04 -13.35 12.42
CA ARG A 467 -33.29 -13.19 11.65
C ARG A 467 -34.62 -13.47 12.39
N GLY A 468 -35.32 -12.39 12.71
CA GLY A 468 -36.74 -12.21 12.37
C GLY A 468 -37.75 -13.29 12.78
N ARG A 469 -37.90 -13.56 14.07
CA ARG A 469 -39.21 -13.69 14.75
C ARG A 469 -38.95 -13.62 16.26
N PRO A 470 -39.72 -12.86 17.07
CA PRO A 470 -39.70 -13.09 18.51
C PRO A 470 -40.01 -14.57 18.75
N ARG A 471 -39.17 -15.25 19.55
CA ARG A 471 -39.52 -16.60 20.01
C ARG A 471 -40.85 -16.46 20.72
N SER A 472 -41.85 -17.18 20.26
CA SER A 472 -43.17 -17.25 20.90
C SER A 472 -42.96 -17.56 22.38
N ALA A 473 -43.32 -16.62 23.26
CA ALA A 473 -43.46 -16.86 24.69
C ALA A 473 -44.58 -17.90 24.85
N GLY A 474 -44.19 -19.16 24.91
CA GLY A 474 -45.09 -20.27 25.16
C GLY A 474 -44.97 -20.73 26.61
N PRO A 475 -45.85 -21.64 27.06
CA PRO A 475 -45.94 -22.01 28.47
C PRO A 475 -44.84 -22.98 28.94
N HIS A 476 -43.94 -23.43 28.06
CA HIS A 476 -42.96 -24.46 28.37
C HIS A 476 -41.54 -23.91 28.47
N ALA A 477 -40.83 -24.24 29.54
CA ALA A 477 -39.41 -23.94 29.70
C ALA A 477 -38.53 -25.04 29.12
N CYS A 478 -37.52 -24.68 28.34
CA CYS A 478 -36.51 -25.61 27.83
C CYS A 478 -35.34 -25.72 28.80
N ASP A 479 -35.00 -26.93 29.26
CA ASP A 479 -33.93 -27.17 30.25
C ASP A 479 -32.51 -26.92 29.70
N ARG A 480 -32.36 -26.81 28.36
CA ARG A 480 -31.07 -26.52 27.72
C ARG A 480 -30.80 -25.04 27.48
N CYS A 481 -31.80 -24.29 27.00
CA CYS A 481 -31.63 -22.86 26.72
C CYS A 481 -32.29 -21.94 27.74
N HIS A 482 -33.06 -22.49 28.69
CA HIS A 482 -33.78 -21.75 29.72
C HIS A 482 -34.74 -20.69 29.14
N GLN A 483 -35.22 -20.91 27.92
CA GLN A 483 -36.16 -20.01 27.23
C GLN A 483 -37.55 -20.61 27.25
N GLN A 484 -38.56 -19.73 27.40
CA GLN A 484 -39.97 -20.07 27.20
C GLN A 484 -40.24 -20.33 25.71
N VAL A 485 -40.87 -21.47 25.41
CA VAL A 485 -41.14 -21.94 24.04
C VAL A 485 -42.56 -22.44 23.90
N ALA A 486 -43.11 -22.33 22.69
CA ALA A 486 -44.46 -22.81 22.37
C ALA A 486 -44.63 -24.33 22.50
N LYS A 487 -43.55 -25.10 22.33
CA LYS A 487 -43.58 -26.57 22.44
C LYS A 487 -42.22 -27.14 22.82
N ILE A 488 -42.24 -28.16 23.67
CA ILE A 488 -41.12 -29.07 23.89
C ILE A 488 -41.13 -30.11 22.77
N ARG A 489 -39.97 -30.35 22.18
CA ARG A 489 -39.84 -31.29 21.07
C ARG A 489 -39.80 -32.72 21.56
N LEU A 490 -39.05 -32.96 22.64
CA LEU A 490 -38.90 -34.26 23.29
C LEU A 490 -38.28 -34.08 24.68
N HIS A 491 -38.24 -35.18 25.45
CA HIS A 491 -37.52 -35.28 26.71
C HIS A 491 -36.35 -36.26 26.54
N TRP A 492 -35.16 -35.83 26.93
CA TRP A 492 -33.97 -36.68 27.06
C TRP A 492 -33.58 -36.78 28.54
N PRO A 493 -32.62 -37.64 28.91
CA PRO A 493 -32.18 -37.75 30.30
C PRO A 493 -31.70 -36.44 30.92
N ASP A 494 -31.31 -35.45 30.11
CA ASP A 494 -30.93 -34.11 30.53
C ASP A 494 -32.07 -33.06 30.48
N GLY A 495 -33.33 -33.49 30.34
CA GLY A 495 -34.53 -32.66 30.53
C GLY A 495 -35.40 -32.47 29.29
N ALA A 496 -36.34 -31.51 29.39
CA ALA A 496 -37.25 -31.05 28.35
C ALA A 496 -36.53 -30.17 27.33
N ILE A 497 -36.49 -30.61 26.06
CA ILE A 497 -35.68 -29.98 25.02
C ILE A 497 -36.58 -29.33 23.95
N CYS A 498 -36.37 -28.03 23.71
CA CYS A 498 -37.04 -27.33 22.60
C CYS A 498 -36.46 -27.71 21.23
N GLY A 499 -37.21 -27.43 20.17
CA GLY A 499 -36.80 -27.79 18.80
C GLY A 499 -35.43 -27.22 18.38
N ALA A 500 -35.11 -25.98 18.77
CA ALA A 500 -33.82 -25.37 18.44
C ALA A 500 -32.64 -26.04 19.16
N CYS A 501 -32.81 -26.36 20.45
CA CYS A 501 -31.80 -27.08 21.23
C CYS A 501 -31.60 -28.51 20.75
N PHE A 502 -32.66 -29.16 20.28
CA PHE A 502 -32.57 -30.48 19.67
C PHE A 502 -31.78 -30.42 18.36
N THR A 503 -32.11 -29.50 17.44
CA THR A 503 -31.40 -29.39 16.16
C THR A 503 -29.92 -29.11 16.37
N GLU A 504 -29.58 -28.18 17.28
CA GLU A 504 -28.18 -27.91 17.66
C GLU A 504 -27.49 -29.18 18.16
N ALA A 505 -28.14 -29.94 19.06
CA ALA A 505 -27.59 -31.17 19.60
C ALA A 505 -27.28 -32.22 18.52
N THR A 506 -28.18 -32.40 17.56
CA THR A 506 -28.01 -33.35 16.46
C THR A 506 -27.00 -32.87 15.39
N HIS A 507 -26.54 -31.63 15.47
CA HIS A 507 -25.50 -31.06 14.61
C HIS A 507 -24.12 -31.02 15.28
N THR A 508 -24.03 -31.34 16.58
CA THR A 508 -22.75 -31.40 17.32
C THR A 508 -22.05 -32.74 17.08
N TYR A 509 -20.80 -32.70 16.61
CA TYR A 509 -19.92 -33.85 16.45
C TYR A 509 -18.59 -33.59 17.13
N GLY A 510 -17.98 -34.66 17.64
CA GLY A 510 -16.67 -34.60 18.24
C GLY A 510 -16.32 -35.89 18.95
N THR A 511 -15.19 -35.89 19.65
CA THR A 511 -14.75 -37.00 20.49
C THR A 511 -15.55 -37.00 21.80
N CYS A 512 -16.27 -38.08 22.09
CA CYS A 512 -16.99 -38.20 23.34
C CYS A 512 -15.99 -38.35 24.52
N PRO A 513 -16.08 -37.54 25.57
CA PRO A 513 -15.15 -37.62 26.70
C PRO A 513 -15.27 -38.91 27.51
N HIS A 514 -16.41 -39.61 27.41
CA HIS A 514 -16.66 -40.85 28.16
C HIS A 514 -16.20 -42.12 27.43
N CYS A 515 -16.51 -42.25 26.13
CA CYS A 515 -16.16 -43.45 25.36
C CYS A 515 -15.02 -43.26 24.35
N GLY A 516 -14.50 -42.04 24.20
CA GLY A 516 -13.40 -41.72 23.27
C GLY A 516 -13.75 -41.79 21.77
N GLN A 517 -14.99 -42.14 21.40
CA GLN A 517 -15.39 -42.26 19.99
C GLN A 517 -15.72 -40.88 19.37
N HIS A 518 -15.25 -40.64 18.16
CA HIS A 518 -15.59 -39.44 17.39
C HIS A 518 -16.91 -39.62 16.62
N ARG A 519 -18.01 -39.06 17.15
CA ARG A 519 -19.37 -39.29 16.64
C ARG A 519 -20.32 -38.15 17.02
N MET A 520 -21.63 -38.31 16.81
CA MET A 520 -22.61 -37.28 17.18
C MET A 520 -22.72 -37.19 18.71
N LEU A 521 -22.70 -35.97 19.27
CA LEU A 521 -22.73 -35.71 20.72
C LEU A 521 -24.01 -34.97 21.15
N PRO A 522 -25.19 -35.61 21.05
CA PRO A 522 -26.45 -34.94 21.34
C PRO A 522 -26.72 -34.76 22.84
N GLY A 523 -26.08 -35.56 23.71
CA GLY A 523 -26.32 -35.56 25.15
C GLY A 523 -25.47 -34.55 25.91
N ARG A 524 -25.76 -34.38 27.20
CA ARG A 524 -24.98 -33.53 28.12
C ARG A 524 -24.69 -34.28 29.41
N SER A 525 -23.49 -34.11 29.95
CA SER A 525 -23.17 -34.51 31.32
C SER A 525 -23.80 -33.55 32.34
N PRO A 526 -23.85 -33.89 33.64
CA PRO A 526 -24.24 -32.94 34.69
C PRO A 526 -23.40 -31.65 34.69
N GLY A 527 -22.12 -31.74 34.29
CA GLY A 527 -21.22 -30.60 34.06
C GLY A 527 -21.42 -29.88 32.72
N ARG A 528 -22.46 -30.21 31.95
CA ARG A 528 -22.83 -29.67 30.63
C ARG A 528 -21.85 -29.99 29.49
N GLU A 529 -20.96 -30.96 29.65
CA GLU A 529 -20.08 -31.43 28.58
C GLU A 529 -20.85 -32.26 27.55
N PRO A 530 -20.53 -32.17 26.24
CA PRO A 530 -21.24 -32.90 25.20
C PRO A 530 -20.91 -34.41 25.24
N LEU A 531 -21.94 -35.25 25.32
CA LEU A 531 -21.84 -36.72 25.37
C LEU A 531 -22.48 -37.37 24.15
N CYS A 532 -21.97 -38.53 23.74
CA CYS A 532 -22.63 -39.33 22.70
C CYS A 532 -23.98 -39.83 23.19
N ARG A 533 -24.84 -40.26 22.24
CA ARG A 533 -26.18 -40.76 22.54
C ARG A 533 -26.15 -41.86 23.61
N ASP A 534 -25.27 -42.84 23.44
CA ASP A 534 -25.23 -44.05 24.27
C ASP A 534 -24.74 -43.72 25.69
N CYS A 535 -23.66 -42.94 25.82
CA CYS A 535 -23.13 -42.50 27.13
C CYS A 535 -24.08 -41.54 27.87
N ALA A 536 -24.94 -40.83 27.15
CA ALA A 536 -25.95 -39.95 27.74
C ALA A 536 -27.27 -40.68 28.09
N GLY A 537 -27.39 -41.99 27.81
CA GLY A 537 -28.62 -42.75 28.03
C GLY A 537 -29.78 -42.36 27.10
N ILE A 538 -29.51 -41.73 25.95
CA ILE A 538 -30.55 -41.29 25.02
C ILE A 538 -31.05 -42.49 24.20
N THR A 539 -32.32 -42.87 24.36
CA THR A 539 -32.94 -43.98 23.62
C THR A 539 -33.51 -43.57 22.26
N THR A 540 -33.56 -42.27 21.96
CA THR A 540 -34.07 -41.76 20.68
C THR A 540 -33.25 -42.30 19.51
N ALA A 541 -33.91 -42.92 18.53
CA ALA A 541 -33.26 -43.39 17.31
C ALA A 541 -32.78 -42.19 16.47
N LEU A 542 -31.45 -42.01 16.40
CA LEU A 542 -30.78 -40.93 15.67
C LEU A 542 -29.80 -41.49 14.64
N THR A 543 -30.20 -42.58 13.98
CA THR A 543 -29.42 -43.26 12.94
C THR A 543 -30.28 -43.38 11.69
N CYS A 544 -29.75 -42.97 10.55
CA CYS A 544 -30.42 -43.12 9.26
C CYS A 544 -30.54 -44.61 8.90
N THR A 545 -31.71 -45.06 8.46
CA THR A 545 -31.89 -46.47 8.03
C THR A 545 -31.21 -46.81 6.71
N ARG A 546 -30.90 -45.81 5.87
CA ARG A 546 -30.27 -46.02 4.56
C ARG A 546 -28.75 -45.86 4.60
N CYS A 547 -28.27 -44.73 5.12
CA CYS A 547 -26.83 -44.44 5.11
C CYS A 547 -26.13 -44.78 6.43
N HIS A 548 -26.87 -45.26 7.43
CA HIS A 548 -26.38 -45.64 8.76
C HIS A 548 -25.63 -44.53 9.53
N ARG A 549 -25.60 -43.31 9.01
CA ARG A 549 -25.01 -42.16 9.69
C ARG A 549 -25.88 -41.71 10.86
N GLU A 550 -25.22 -41.36 11.95
CA GLU A 550 -25.84 -40.70 13.08
C GLU A 550 -26.31 -39.31 12.67
N ALA A 551 -27.62 -39.05 12.75
CA ALA A 551 -28.24 -37.78 12.39
C ALA A 551 -29.70 -37.73 12.88
N GLU A 552 -30.28 -36.53 12.92
CA GLU A 552 -31.73 -36.37 13.04
C GLU A 552 -32.45 -37.16 11.93
N ARG A 553 -33.39 -38.04 12.35
CA ARG A 553 -34.31 -38.71 11.42
C ARG A 553 -35.35 -37.71 10.96
N PHE A 554 -35.32 -37.37 9.68
CA PHE A 554 -36.08 -36.28 9.08
C PHE A 554 -37.44 -36.74 8.55
N ARG A 555 -37.46 -37.77 7.69
CA ARG A 555 -38.70 -38.32 7.09
C ARG A 555 -38.53 -39.82 6.84
N ALA A 556 -39.55 -40.62 7.20
CA ALA A 556 -39.59 -42.08 7.00
C ALA A 556 -38.31 -42.81 7.48
N GLY A 557 -37.74 -42.36 8.61
CA GLY A 557 -36.54 -42.95 9.18
C GLY A 557 -35.21 -42.60 8.50
N LEU A 558 -35.25 -41.80 7.42
CA LEU A 558 -34.08 -41.30 6.70
C LEU A 558 -33.56 -40.00 7.31
N CYS A 559 -32.24 -39.76 7.23
CA CYS A 559 -31.69 -38.44 7.50
C CYS A 559 -32.06 -37.46 6.38
N ILE A 560 -31.97 -36.17 6.68
CA ILE A 560 -32.34 -35.11 5.73
C ILE A 560 -31.61 -35.21 4.40
N ARG A 561 -30.33 -35.62 4.38
CA ARG A 561 -29.56 -35.80 3.14
C ARG A 561 -30.16 -36.87 2.24
N CYS A 562 -30.48 -38.05 2.79
CA CYS A 562 -31.08 -39.14 2.02
C CYS A 562 -32.48 -38.79 1.52
N ALA A 563 -33.30 -38.14 2.35
CA ALA A 563 -34.62 -37.68 1.93
C ALA A 563 -34.54 -36.63 0.80
N LEU A 564 -33.59 -35.68 0.89
CA LEU A 564 -33.32 -34.72 -0.18
C LEU A 564 -32.81 -35.39 -1.46
N THR A 565 -31.99 -36.44 -1.35
CA THR A 565 -31.53 -37.19 -2.52
C THR A 565 -32.73 -37.77 -3.28
N ASP A 566 -33.70 -38.35 -2.57
CA ASP A 566 -34.92 -38.89 -3.19
C ASP A 566 -35.77 -37.79 -3.83
N ASP A 567 -36.01 -36.70 -3.10
CA ASP A 567 -36.79 -35.56 -3.59
C ASP A 567 -36.16 -34.94 -4.84
N LEU A 568 -34.84 -34.72 -4.83
CA LEU A 568 -34.10 -34.17 -5.96
C LEU A 568 -34.04 -35.13 -7.15
N THR A 569 -33.88 -36.44 -6.91
CA THR A 569 -33.86 -37.44 -7.99
C THR A 569 -35.23 -37.51 -8.67
N THR A 570 -36.31 -37.41 -7.89
CA THR A 570 -37.68 -37.36 -8.41
C THR A 570 -37.91 -36.10 -9.24
N VAL A 571 -37.50 -34.93 -8.74
CA VAL A 571 -37.71 -33.64 -9.42
C VAL A 571 -36.84 -33.50 -10.68
N LEU A 572 -35.57 -33.91 -10.62
CA LEU A 572 -34.62 -33.68 -11.71
C LEU A 572 -34.60 -34.81 -12.75
N ALA A 573 -35.10 -35.99 -12.41
CA ALA A 573 -35.12 -37.19 -13.27
C ALA A 573 -33.79 -37.34 -14.06
N PRO A 574 -32.67 -37.62 -13.38
CA PRO A 574 -31.35 -37.42 -13.96
C PRO A 574 -31.04 -38.34 -15.15
N GLY A 575 -31.69 -39.51 -15.27
CA GLY A 575 -31.52 -40.42 -16.41
C GLY A 575 -30.05 -40.83 -16.59
N GLU A 576 -29.47 -40.58 -17.76
CA GLU A 576 -28.03 -40.73 -18.03
C GLU A 576 -27.26 -39.39 -17.94
N ASP A 577 -27.93 -38.27 -17.67
CA ASP A 577 -27.28 -36.95 -17.63
C ASP A 577 -26.41 -36.80 -16.37
N LEU A 578 -25.09 -36.93 -16.57
CA LEU A 578 -24.09 -36.82 -15.51
C LEU A 578 -24.09 -35.42 -14.84
N ARG A 579 -24.54 -34.37 -15.54
CA ARG A 579 -24.63 -33.02 -14.97
C ARG A 579 -25.68 -32.97 -13.87
N LEU A 580 -26.81 -33.65 -14.06
CA LEU A 580 -27.89 -33.68 -13.07
C LEU A 580 -27.55 -34.54 -11.86
N HIS A 581 -26.86 -35.66 -12.07
CA HIS A 581 -26.27 -36.43 -10.96
C HIS A 581 -25.31 -35.57 -10.13
N ARG A 582 -24.47 -34.75 -10.79
CA ARG A 582 -23.59 -33.81 -10.12
C ARG A 582 -24.38 -32.74 -9.34
N LEU A 583 -25.45 -32.19 -9.92
CA LEU A 583 -26.31 -31.20 -9.25
C LEU A 583 -26.93 -31.79 -7.96
N ILE A 584 -27.47 -33.00 -8.04
CA ILE A 584 -28.04 -33.72 -6.89
C ILE A 584 -26.97 -33.89 -5.80
N LYS A 585 -25.77 -34.35 -6.18
CA LYS A 585 -24.65 -34.54 -5.24
C LYS A 585 -24.21 -33.24 -4.57
N VAL A 586 -24.13 -32.14 -5.33
CA VAL A 586 -23.75 -30.82 -4.81
C VAL A 586 -24.79 -30.30 -3.80
N LEU A 587 -26.07 -30.36 -4.15
CA LEU A 587 -27.16 -29.87 -3.31
C LEU A 587 -27.29 -30.71 -2.01
N THR A 588 -27.21 -32.03 -2.12
CA THR A 588 -27.27 -32.96 -0.97
C THR A 588 -25.99 -32.93 -0.12
N GLY A 589 -24.87 -32.52 -0.71
CA GLY A 589 -23.56 -32.38 -0.07
C GLY A 589 -23.41 -31.13 0.82
N SER A 590 -24.31 -30.14 0.70
CA SER A 590 -24.32 -28.92 1.52
C SER A 590 -24.14 -29.20 3.02
N GLN A 591 -23.39 -28.36 3.75
CA GLN A 591 -23.23 -28.51 5.20
C GLN A 591 -24.54 -28.33 5.97
N ARG A 592 -25.49 -27.56 5.41
CA ARG A 592 -26.85 -27.37 5.96
C ARG A 592 -27.91 -27.82 4.95
N PRO A 593 -28.16 -29.13 4.82
CA PRO A 593 -29.17 -29.66 3.89
C PRO A 593 -30.58 -29.10 4.12
N GLU A 594 -30.91 -28.67 5.35
CA GLU A 594 -32.18 -28.04 5.72
C GLU A 594 -32.47 -26.77 4.91
N SER A 595 -31.41 -26.03 4.57
CA SER A 595 -31.52 -24.83 3.73
C SER A 595 -31.91 -25.17 2.30
N VAL A 596 -31.38 -26.28 1.76
CA VAL A 596 -31.70 -26.80 0.44
C VAL A 596 -33.13 -27.35 0.42
N TYR A 597 -33.53 -28.07 1.48
CA TYR A 597 -34.90 -28.53 1.62
C TYR A 597 -35.90 -27.36 1.65
N THR A 598 -35.57 -26.28 2.38
CA THR A 598 -36.40 -25.07 2.42
C THR A 598 -36.44 -24.36 1.06
N TYR A 599 -35.30 -24.29 0.37
CA TYR A 599 -35.20 -23.77 -0.99
C TYR A 599 -36.08 -24.57 -1.97
N MET A 600 -36.21 -25.89 -1.77
CA MET A 600 -36.99 -26.82 -2.59
C MET A 600 -38.47 -27.01 -2.19
N ARG A 601 -39.01 -26.20 -1.28
CA ARG A 601 -40.42 -26.35 -0.89
C ARG A 601 -41.36 -26.15 -2.10
N PRO A 602 -42.49 -26.87 -2.16
CA PRO A 602 -43.52 -26.62 -3.17
C PRO A 602 -43.89 -25.13 -3.23
N GLY A 603 -44.05 -24.59 -4.44
CA GLY A 603 -44.39 -23.19 -4.67
C GLY A 603 -43.21 -22.20 -4.63
N THR A 604 -41.96 -22.65 -4.39
CA THR A 604 -40.80 -21.77 -4.53
C THR A 604 -40.33 -21.70 -5.98
N ARG A 605 -39.86 -20.52 -6.42
CA ARG A 605 -39.28 -20.34 -7.76
C ARG A 605 -38.08 -21.24 -8.02
N ALA A 606 -37.34 -21.55 -6.95
CA ALA A 606 -36.25 -22.50 -6.96
C ALA A 606 -36.68 -23.91 -7.38
N ARG A 607 -37.79 -24.41 -6.81
CA ARG A 607 -38.37 -25.69 -7.19
C ARG A 607 -38.86 -25.67 -8.63
N THR A 608 -39.55 -24.62 -9.05
CA THR A 608 -39.99 -24.46 -10.46
C THR A 608 -38.82 -24.53 -11.44
N LEU A 609 -37.68 -23.92 -11.12
CA LEU A 609 -36.48 -23.99 -11.96
C LEU A 609 -35.89 -25.40 -12.02
N LEU A 610 -35.86 -26.12 -10.89
CA LEU A 610 -35.37 -27.50 -10.86
C LEU A 610 -36.32 -28.45 -11.61
N GLU A 611 -37.63 -28.26 -11.49
CA GLU A 611 -38.66 -29.00 -12.24
C GLU A 611 -38.52 -28.73 -13.75
N ALA A 612 -38.35 -27.48 -14.18
CA ALA A 612 -38.13 -27.13 -15.59
C ALA A 612 -36.82 -27.74 -16.16
N ILE A 613 -35.76 -27.84 -15.35
CA ILE A 613 -34.53 -28.56 -15.72
C ILE A 613 -34.82 -30.06 -15.83
N GLY A 614 -35.56 -30.62 -14.87
CA GLY A 614 -35.96 -32.03 -14.84
C GLY A 614 -36.79 -32.44 -16.06
N ALA A 615 -37.75 -31.60 -16.45
CA ALA A 615 -38.57 -31.76 -17.65
C ALA A 615 -37.85 -31.42 -18.96
N ARG A 616 -36.60 -30.93 -18.90
CA ARG A 616 -35.80 -30.46 -20.05
C ARG A 616 -36.39 -29.27 -20.80
N GLU A 617 -37.33 -28.55 -20.19
CA GLU A 617 -37.86 -27.27 -20.69
C GLU A 617 -36.84 -26.13 -20.53
N LEU A 618 -36.00 -26.20 -19.50
CA LEU A 618 -34.91 -25.26 -19.28
C LEU A 618 -33.56 -25.88 -19.63
N ALA A 619 -33.01 -25.51 -20.79
CA ALA A 619 -31.66 -25.90 -21.18
C ALA A 619 -30.60 -25.31 -20.23
N LEU A 620 -29.54 -26.07 -19.95
CA LEU A 620 -28.41 -25.63 -19.13
C LEU A 620 -27.44 -24.75 -19.94
N THR A 621 -27.96 -23.62 -20.47
CA THR A 621 -27.21 -22.63 -21.24
C THR A 621 -27.44 -21.22 -20.72
N HIS A 622 -26.49 -20.32 -20.93
CA HIS A 622 -26.63 -18.92 -20.49
C HIS A 622 -27.81 -18.21 -21.13
N GLU A 623 -28.03 -18.45 -22.43
CA GLU A 623 -29.14 -17.87 -23.19
C GLU A 623 -30.50 -18.28 -22.62
N ALA A 624 -30.69 -19.56 -22.29
CA ALA A 624 -31.94 -20.04 -21.70
C ALA A 624 -32.20 -19.38 -20.33
N PHE A 625 -31.15 -19.19 -19.53
CA PHE A 625 -31.28 -18.50 -18.25
C PHE A 625 -31.52 -16.99 -18.40
N ASP A 626 -30.98 -16.33 -19.44
CA ASP A 626 -31.16 -14.88 -19.68
C ASP A 626 -32.60 -14.53 -20.08
N ARG A 627 -33.31 -15.46 -20.72
CA ARG A 627 -34.75 -15.31 -21.05
C ARG A 627 -35.66 -15.37 -19.81
N LEU A 628 -35.16 -15.88 -18.68
CA LEU A 628 -35.95 -15.97 -17.45
C LEU A 628 -36.05 -14.62 -16.73
N PRO A 629 -37.19 -14.30 -16.09
CA PRO A 629 -37.27 -13.10 -15.27
C PRO A 629 -36.28 -13.17 -14.11
N ARG A 630 -35.62 -12.04 -13.85
CA ARG A 630 -34.52 -11.95 -12.89
C ARG A 630 -35.01 -12.25 -11.49
N SER A 631 -34.33 -13.19 -10.83
CA SER A 631 -34.59 -13.53 -9.43
C SER A 631 -33.32 -14.01 -8.74
N ASN A 632 -33.27 -13.88 -7.41
CA ASN A 632 -32.16 -14.43 -6.64
C ASN A 632 -32.02 -15.96 -6.82
N ALA A 633 -33.12 -16.67 -7.05
CA ALA A 633 -33.10 -18.11 -7.28
C ALA A 633 -32.44 -18.46 -8.62
N THR A 634 -32.82 -17.77 -9.70
CA THR A 634 -32.24 -17.93 -11.05
C THR A 634 -30.74 -17.68 -11.04
N GLU A 635 -30.32 -16.56 -10.46
CA GLU A 635 -28.90 -16.16 -10.41
C GLU A 635 -28.07 -17.09 -9.51
N HIS A 636 -28.66 -17.57 -8.41
CA HIS A 636 -28.01 -18.53 -7.53
C HIS A 636 -27.80 -19.88 -8.23
N LEU A 637 -28.84 -20.38 -8.90
CA LEU A 637 -28.78 -21.64 -9.64
C LEU A 637 -27.80 -21.56 -10.81
N ARG A 638 -27.82 -20.46 -11.58
CA ARG A 638 -26.85 -20.20 -12.66
C ARG A 638 -25.41 -20.26 -12.12
N ALA A 639 -25.13 -19.53 -11.04
CA ALA A 639 -23.80 -19.51 -10.44
C ALA A 639 -23.34 -20.90 -9.96
N LEU A 640 -24.26 -21.69 -9.39
CA LEU A 640 -24.00 -23.06 -8.95
C LEU A 640 -23.67 -23.98 -10.13
N LEU A 641 -24.44 -23.90 -11.23
CA LEU A 641 -24.20 -24.68 -12.43
C LEU A 641 -22.84 -24.37 -13.07
N VAL A 642 -22.47 -23.09 -13.15
CA VAL A 642 -21.16 -22.67 -13.68
C VAL A 642 -20.01 -23.12 -12.78
N HIS A 643 -20.11 -22.85 -11.47
CA HIS A 643 -19.03 -23.16 -10.50
C HIS A 643 -18.68 -24.66 -10.49
N HIS A 644 -19.69 -25.52 -10.61
CA HIS A 644 -19.50 -26.98 -10.64
C HIS A 644 -19.38 -27.56 -12.05
N ARG A 645 -19.11 -26.72 -13.06
CA ARG A 645 -18.86 -27.12 -14.46
C ARG A 645 -19.98 -27.98 -15.05
N MET A 646 -21.23 -27.63 -14.75
CA MET A 646 -22.44 -28.20 -15.37
C MET A 646 -22.95 -27.31 -16.51
N MET A 647 -22.48 -26.08 -16.56
CA MET A 647 -22.68 -25.11 -17.63
C MET A 647 -21.34 -24.38 -17.84
N ASP A 648 -21.02 -24.03 -19.08
CA ASP A 648 -19.76 -23.36 -19.41
C ASP A 648 -19.66 -21.97 -18.78
N ALA A 649 -18.44 -21.48 -18.57
CA ALA A 649 -18.22 -20.10 -18.16
C ALA A 649 -18.32 -19.16 -19.38
N ARG A 650 -19.06 -18.06 -19.27
CA ARG A 650 -19.19 -17.03 -20.34
C ARG A 650 -18.34 -15.77 -20.13
N GLY A 651 -17.28 -15.88 -19.33
CA GLY A 651 -16.49 -14.73 -18.88
C GLY A 651 -17.19 -13.90 -17.80
N ASN A 652 -17.12 -12.57 -17.90
CA ASN A 652 -17.60 -11.66 -16.84
C ASN A 652 -19.12 -11.42 -16.90
N GLU A 653 -19.85 -12.03 -15.97
CA GLU A 653 -21.31 -11.89 -15.83
C GLU A 653 -21.79 -10.43 -15.66
N THR A 654 -20.95 -9.53 -15.14
CA THR A 654 -21.31 -8.11 -15.02
C THR A 654 -21.28 -7.40 -16.37
N LEU A 655 -20.32 -7.75 -17.24
CA LEU A 655 -20.25 -7.25 -18.61
C LEU A 655 -21.46 -7.70 -19.43
N ALA A 656 -21.76 -9.01 -19.45
CA ALA A 656 -22.91 -9.54 -20.20
C ALA A 656 -24.23 -8.87 -19.78
N ARG A 657 -24.41 -8.63 -18.47
CA ARG A 657 -25.57 -7.89 -17.94
C ARG A 657 -25.58 -6.41 -18.32
N PHE A 658 -24.41 -5.79 -18.44
CA PHE A 658 -24.30 -4.40 -18.88
C PHE A 658 -24.65 -4.28 -20.37
N GLU A 659 -24.14 -5.18 -21.21
CA GLU A 659 -24.45 -5.23 -22.65
C GLU A 659 -25.96 -5.43 -22.90
N HIS A 660 -26.58 -6.39 -22.21
CA HIS A 660 -28.03 -6.59 -22.32
C HIS A 660 -28.84 -5.37 -21.82
N TRP A 661 -28.43 -4.76 -20.71
CA TRP A 661 -29.06 -3.52 -20.22
C TRP A 661 -28.90 -2.38 -21.23
N LEU A 662 -27.73 -2.25 -21.85
CA LEU A 662 -27.45 -1.21 -22.83
C LEU A 662 -28.32 -1.37 -24.08
N ALA A 663 -28.42 -2.58 -24.63
CA ALA A 663 -29.29 -2.89 -25.76
C ALA A 663 -30.77 -2.54 -25.45
N THR A 664 -31.27 -2.95 -24.27
CA THR A 664 -32.62 -2.62 -23.83
C THR A 664 -32.81 -1.10 -23.67
N ARG A 665 -31.79 -0.40 -23.18
CA ARG A 665 -31.87 1.05 -22.95
C ARG A 665 -31.87 1.84 -24.26
N ILE A 666 -31.05 1.45 -25.23
CA ILE A 666 -31.02 2.05 -26.57
C ILE A 666 -32.35 1.84 -27.28
N ALA A 667 -32.89 0.61 -27.25
CA ALA A 667 -34.18 0.28 -27.86
C ALA A 667 -35.38 1.03 -27.25
N ALA A 668 -35.24 1.56 -26.03
CA ALA A 668 -36.29 2.34 -25.36
C ALA A 668 -36.21 3.87 -25.64
N LEU A 669 -35.20 4.33 -26.38
CA LEU A 669 -35.06 5.73 -26.79
C LEU A 669 -35.76 5.98 -28.13
N PRO A 670 -36.27 7.20 -28.39
CA PRO A 670 -36.91 7.53 -29.66
C PRO A 670 -35.92 7.51 -30.83
N GLU A 671 -36.44 7.19 -32.03
CA GLU A 671 -35.70 7.15 -33.31
C GLU A 671 -35.51 8.55 -33.91
N ASP A 672 -35.03 9.47 -33.09
CA ASP A 672 -35.04 10.89 -33.41
C ASP A 672 -33.60 11.46 -33.51
N GLY A 673 -32.61 10.56 -33.54
CA GLY A 673 -31.17 10.85 -33.44
C GLY A 673 -30.61 10.63 -32.03
N THR A 674 -31.46 10.65 -30.98
CA THR A 674 -31.02 10.42 -29.60
C THR A 674 -30.46 9.02 -29.40
N ALA A 675 -31.16 7.99 -29.90
CA ALA A 675 -30.73 6.59 -29.76
C ALA A 675 -29.34 6.36 -30.38
N HIS A 676 -29.11 6.85 -31.58
CA HIS A 676 -27.84 6.71 -32.30
C HIS A 676 -26.68 7.41 -31.58
N LEU A 677 -26.89 8.64 -31.08
CA LEU A 677 -25.85 9.39 -30.40
C LEU A 677 -25.47 8.75 -29.04
N ILE A 678 -26.47 8.25 -28.30
CA ILE A 678 -26.24 7.50 -27.06
C ILE A 678 -25.56 6.17 -27.32
N GLU A 679 -25.89 5.47 -28.40
CA GLU A 679 -25.22 4.24 -28.80
C GLU A 679 -23.74 4.49 -29.11
N ARG A 680 -23.41 5.54 -29.87
CA ARG A 680 -22.02 5.93 -30.15
C ARG A 680 -21.27 6.25 -28.85
N PHE A 681 -21.84 7.12 -28.00
CA PHE A 681 -21.23 7.46 -26.71
C PHE A 681 -21.00 6.21 -25.85
N ALA A 682 -22.03 5.38 -25.67
CA ALA A 682 -21.93 4.19 -24.85
C ALA A 682 -20.91 3.19 -25.40
N THR A 683 -20.85 3.01 -26.72
CA THR A 683 -19.95 2.04 -27.36
C THR A 683 -18.49 2.47 -27.28
N TRP A 684 -18.19 3.70 -27.73
CA TRP A 684 -16.82 4.19 -27.86
C TRP A 684 -16.22 4.66 -26.54
N HIS A 685 -17.02 5.24 -25.64
CA HIS A 685 -16.51 5.76 -24.37
C HIS A 685 -16.58 4.74 -23.22
N HIS A 686 -17.69 3.98 -23.12
CA HIS A 686 -17.90 3.06 -22.00
C HIS A 686 -17.59 1.60 -22.33
N LEU A 687 -18.21 1.05 -23.38
CA LEU A 687 -18.20 -0.38 -23.65
C LEU A 687 -16.80 -0.89 -23.98
N GLN A 688 -16.03 -0.16 -24.79
CA GLN A 688 -14.63 -0.51 -25.05
C GLN A 688 -13.80 -0.57 -23.76
N ARG A 689 -13.90 0.45 -22.91
CA ARG A 689 -13.19 0.50 -21.62
C ARG A 689 -13.63 -0.63 -20.68
N ILE A 690 -14.93 -0.91 -20.59
CA ILE A 690 -15.46 -1.98 -19.73
C ILE A 690 -15.03 -3.35 -20.26
N ARG A 691 -14.99 -3.57 -21.59
CA ARG A 691 -14.48 -4.79 -22.21
C ARG A 691 -12.99 -4.99 -21.95
N ALA A 692 -12.19 -3.94 -22.07
CA ALA A 692 -10.76 -3.97 -21.72
C ALA A 692 -10.56 -4.34 -20.24
N GLN A 693 -11.31 -3.71 -19.33
CA GLN A 693 -11.29 -4.05 -17.90
C GLN A 693 -11.76 -5.48 -17.61
N ALA A 694 -12.69 -6.01 -18.41
CA ALA A 694 -13.21 -7.36 -18.25
C ALA A 694 -12.22 -8.45 -18.69
N ALA A 695 -11.23 -8.09 -19.53
CA ALA A 695 -10.18 -9.01 -19.96
C ALA A 695 -9.17 -9.31 -18.84
N GLU A 696 -9.05 -8.42 -17.85
CA GLU A 696 -8.23 -8.65 -16.67
C GLU A 696 -8.93 -9.63 -15.70
N PRO A 697 -8.26 -10.73 -15.30
CA PRO A 697 -8.77 -11.60 -14.26
C PRO A 697 -8.98 -10.79 -12.97
N ASP A 698 -10.12 -10.99 -12.32
CA ASP A 698 -10.45 -10.43 -11.00
C ASP A 698 -10.79 -8.93 -10.92
N THR A 699 -11.09 -8.28 -12.04
CA THR A 699 -11.60 -6.89 -12.02
C THR A 699 -13.10 -6.83 -11.68
N ASP A 700 -13.45 -6.12 -10.60
CA ASP A 700 -14.85 -5.82 -10.25
C ASP A 700 -15.41 -4.69 -11.12
N LEU A 701 -16.21 -5.08 -12.11
CA LEU A 701 -16.87 -4.14 -13.03
C LEU A 701 -18.12 -3.47 -12.43
N GLN A 702 -18.54 -3.77 -11.18
CA GLN A 702 -19.76 -3.19 -10.61
C GLN A 702 -19.71 -1.67 -10.56
N ALA A 703 -18.59 -1.08 -10.12
CA ALA A 703 -18.44 0.37 -10.06
C ALA A 703 -18.44 1.00 -11.46
N SER A 704 -17.60 0.49 -12.37
CA SER A 704 -17.51 0.97 -13.75
C SER A 704 -18.85 0.91 -14.48
N THR A 705 -19.58 -0.21 -14.35
CA THR A 705 -20.90 -0.38 -14.98
C THR A 705 -21.98 0.47 -14.33
N HIS A 706 -21.93 0.69 -13.02
CA HIS A 706 -22.86 1.60 -12.35
C HIS A 706 -22.68 3.05 -12.81
N THR A 707 -21.43 3.54 -12.84
CA THR A 707 -21.11 4.88 -13.33
C THR A 707 -21.53 5.05 -14.79
N ALA A 708 -21.17 4.10 -15.66
CA ALA A 708 -21.59 4.14 -17.07
C ALA A 708 -23.12 4.17 -17.22
N LYS A 709 -23.85 3.37 -16.43
CA LYS A 709 -25.32 3.42 -16.43
C LYS A 709 -25.87 4.79 -16.05
N GLN A 710 -25.30 5.45 -15.06
CA GLN A 710 -25.71 6.80 -14.65
C GLN A 710 -25.40 7.82 -15.75
N GLU A 711 -24.19 7.82 -16.29
CA GLU A 711 -23.76 8.76 -17.33
C GLU A 711 -24.58 8.59 -18.62
N ILE A 712 -24.80 7.36 -19.08
CA ILE A 712 -25.66 7.05 -20.24
C ILE A 712 -27.11 7.47 -19.99
N THR A 713 -27.63 7.22 -18.79
CA THR A 713 -29.02 7.58 -18.45
C THR A 713 -29.22 9.08 -18.42
N GLU A 714 -28.31 9.82 -17.78
CA GLU A 714 -28.39 11.28 -17.69
C GLU A 714 -28.11 11.95 -19.05
N ALA A 715 -27.19 11.43 -19.87
CA ALA A 715 -26.99 11.89 -21.24
C ALA A 715 -28.25 11.73 -22.10
N GLY A 716 -28.93 10.58 -22.01
CA GLY A 716 -30.20 10.37 -22.72
C GLY A 716 -31.30 11.33 -22.24
N LYS A 717 -31.41 11.56 -20.93
CA LYS A 717 -32.34 12.57 -20.38
C LYS A 717 -32.02 13.98 -20.85
N PHE A 718 -30.75 14.33 -20.95
CA PHE A 718 -30.30 15.64 -21.41
C PHE A 718 -30.69 15.89 -22.87
N LEU A 719 -30.45 14.93 -23.76
CA LEU A 719 -30.84 15.05 -25.17
C LEU A 719 -32.36 15.16 -25.36
N LEU A 720 -33.13 14.35 -24.63
CA LEU A 720 -34.60 14.44 -24.63
C LEU A 720 -35.09 15.79 -24.09
N TRP A 721 -34.45 16.30 -23.03
CA TRP A 721 -34.76 17.60 -22.46
C TRP A 721 -34.43 18.75 -23.43
N LEU A 722 -33.27 18.71 -24.08
CA LEU A 722 -32.80 19.72 -25.04
C LEU A 722 -33.82 19.87 -26.17
N ARG A 723 -34.27 18.74 -26.71
CA ARG A 723 -35.27 18.75 -27.78
C ARG A 723 -36.65 19.21 -27.30
N ALA A 724 -37.07 18.81 -26.11
CA ALA A 724 -38.38 19.17 -25.59
C ALA A 724 -38.49 20.65 -25.16
N HIS A 725 -37.40 21.24 -24.63
CA HIS A 725 -37.42 22.59 -24.05
C HIS A 725 -36.85 23.65 -24.99
N HIS A 726 -35.85 23.31 -25.80
CA HIS A 726 -35.15 24.25 -26.70
C HIS A 726 -35.37 23.94 -28.17
N HIS A 727 -36.13 22.89 -28.52
CA HIS A 727 -36.33 22.42 -29.90
C HIS A 727 -35.03 22.21 -30.69
N ALA A 728 -33.92 21.99 -29.98
CA ALA A 728 -32.58 21.91 -30.53
C ALA A 728 -32.06 20.47 -30.53
N THR A 729 -31.09 20.22 -31.41
CA THR A 729 -30.35 18.96 -31.52
C THR A 729 -28.93 19.08 -30.94
N ALA A 730 -28.19 17.97 -30.87
CA ALA A 730 -26.82 17.98 -30.36
C ALA A 730 -25.87 18.85 -31.21
N ASP A 731 -26.16 19.03 -32.51
CA ASP A 731 -25.36 19.86 -33.41
C ASP A 731 -25.59 21.36 -33.20
N GLU A 732 -26.71 21.74 -32.58
CA GLU A 732 -27.09 23.11 -32.24
C GLU A 732 -26.78 23.44 -30.77
N LEU A 733 -25.99 22.59 -30.11
CA LEU A 733 -25.73 22.70 -28.68
C LEU A 733 -24.83 23.91 -28.37
N GLN A 734 -25.25 24.71 -27.38
CA GLN A 734 -24.54 25.89 -26.90
C GLN A 734 -24.31 25.80 -25.39
N GLN A 735 -23.36 26.58 -24.87
CA GLN A 735 -23.06 26.63 -23.43
C GLN A 735 -24.29 27.01 -22.60
N LEU A 736 -25.14 27.91 -23.11
CA LEU A 736 -26.38 28.32 -22.44
C LEU A 736 -27.34 27.14 -22.17
N HIS A 737 -27.45 26.19 -23.10
CA HIS A 737 -28.29 24.99 -22.92
C HIS A 737 -27.76 24.08 -21.80
N ILE A 738 -26.43 24.00 -21.66
CA ILE A 738 -25.79 23.23 -20.58
C ILE A 738 -26.05 23.91 -19.24
N ASP A 739 -25.84 25.22 -19.16
CA ASP A 739 -26.01 25.98 -17.93
C ASP A 739 -27.47 25.93 -17.45
N ASP A 740 -28.43 26.08 -18.37
CA ASP A 740 -29.86 25.96 -18.08
C ASP A 740 -30.22 24.55 -17.57
N TYR A 741 -29.75 23.49 -18.25
CA TYR A 741 -29.97 22.12 -17.79
C TYR A 741 -29.40 21.87 -16.39
N LEU A 742 -28.26 22.46 -16.04
CA LEU A 742 -27.64 22.31 -14.73
C LEU A 742 -28.31 23.16 -13.64
N SER A 743 -28.87 24.32 -13.99
CA SER A 743 -29.41 25.30 -13.04
C SER A 743 -30.64 24.78 -12.28
N ALA A 744 -31.55 24.10 -12.96
CA ALA A 744 -32.86 23.69 -12.42
C ALA A 744 -32.88 22.22 -11.92
N GLY A 745 -31.73 21.60 -11.70
CA GLY A 745 -31.63 20.15 -11.58
C GLY A 745 -30.93 19.58 -10.34
N PRO A 746 -31.20 18.31 -10.00
CA PRO A 746 -30.43 17.61 -8.97
C PRO A 746 -28.97 17.48 -9.39
N SER A 747 -28.08 17.35 -8.38
CA SER A 747 -26.63 17.20 -8.61
C SER A 747 -26.22 16.04 -9.53
N THR A 748 -27.12 15.07 -9.78
CA THR A 748 -26.92 13.98 -10.76
C THR A 748 -26.85 14.47 -12.20
N ARG A 749 -27.46 15.62 -12.55
CA ARG A 749 -27.37 16.18 -13.90
C ARG A 749 -25.92 16.46 -14.33
N LYS A 750 -25.00 16.68 -13.37
CA LYS A 750 -23.56 16.84 -13.65
C LYS A 750 -22.90 15.59 -14.26
N HIS A 751 -23.56 14.44 -14.27
CA HIS A 751 -23.06 13.23 -14.96
C HIS A 751 -23.00 13.39 -16.50
N ILE A 752 -23.68 14.38 -17.09
CA ILE A 752 -23.53 14.70 -18.52
C ILE A 752 -22.10 15.11 -18.90
N ARG A 753 -21.27 15.44 -17.90
CA ARG A 753 -19.88 15.87 -18.10
C ARG A 753 -19.07 14.93 -18.98
N ALA A 754 -19.22 13.61 -18.79
CA ALA A 754 -18.50 12.61 -19.58
C ALA A 754 -18.94 12.63 -21.04
N PHE A 755 -20.23 12.80 -21.28
CA PHE A 755 -20.82 12.92 -22.61
C PHE A 755 -20.37 14.20 -23.33
N ILE A 756 -20.39 15.36 -22.67
CA ILE A 756 -19.93 16.63 -23.27
C ILE A 756 -18.43 16.58 -23.59
N ARG A 757 -17.60 15.99 -22.72
CA ARG A 757 -16.17 15.77 -23.02
C ARG A 757 -15.96 14.90 -24.26
N TRP A 758 -16.76 13.85 -24.39
CA TRP A 758 -16.70 12.97 -25.54
C TRP A 758 -17.13 13.70 -26.83
N LEU A 759 -18.21 14.51 -26.79
CA LEU A 759 -18.63 15.35 -27.91
C LEU A 759 -17.54 16.35 -28.35
N ASN A 760 -16.88 17.02 -27.39
CA ASN A 760 -15.77 17.94 -27.68
C ASN A 760 -14.55 17.25 -28.32
N HIS A 761 -14.44 15.92 -28.28
CA HIS A 761 -13.35 15.19 -28.93
C HIS A 761 -13.78 14.62 -30.30
N ASP A 762 -15.08 14.40 -30.52
CA ASP A 762 -15.62 13.77 -31.73
C ASP A 762 -15.96 14.78 -32.84
N GLN A 763 -16.22 16.06 -32.51
CA GLN A 763 -16.53 17.09 -33.50
C GLN A 763 -15.31 17.90 -33.95
N ASP A 764 -15.18 18.08 -35.26
CA ASP A 764 -14.29 19.05 -35.91
C ASP A 764 -14.95 20.45 -35.78
N HIS A 765 -14.49 21.30 -34.86
CA HIS A 765 -15.31 22.35 -34.25
C HIS A 765 -15.72 23.48 -35.22
N ARG A 766 -17.04 23.68 -35.37
CA ARG A 766 -17.69 24.92 -35.85
C ARG A 766 -18.22 25.84 -34.71
N THR A 767 -18.18 25.42 -33.44
CA THR A 767 -18.88 26.13 -32.32
C THR A 767 -18.09 26.30 -31.00
N GLY A 768 -16.82 25.90 -30.91
CA GLY A 768 -16.00 26.08 -29.70
C GLY A 768 -16.28 25.06 -28.59
N ALA A 769 -15.33 24.89 -27.65
CA ALA A 769 -15.38 23.82 -26.66
C ALA A 769 -16.40 24.10 -25.55
N LEU A 770 -17.31 23.16 -25.29
CA LEU A 770 -18.35 23.26 -24.25
C LEU A 770 -17.85 22.80 -22.87
N GLU A 771 -18.26 23.48 -21.81
CA GLU A 771 -17.81 23.21 -20.44
C GLU A 771 -18.91 22.70 -19.51
N VAL A 772 -18.56 21.72 -18.68
CA VAL A 772 -19.39 21.25 -17.55
C VAL A 772 -18.53 21.23 -16.30
N PRO A 773 -18.92 21.95 -15.22
CA PRO A 773 -18.11 22.07 -14.01
C PRO A 773 -17.97 20.73 -13.28
N PHE A 774 -16.80 20.52 -12.68
CA PHE A 774 -16.56 19.33 -11.86
C PHE A 774 -17.38 19.37 -10.56
N ARG A 775 -17.83 18.20 -10.11
CA ARG A 775 -18.48 18.07 -8.80
C ARG A 775 -17.40 17.99 -7.72
N ASN A 776 -17.21 19.07 -6.98
CA ASN A 776 -16.39 19.04 -5.76
C ASN A 776 -17.19 18.44 -4.60
N ALA A 777 -16.59 17.51 -3.86
CA ALA A 777 -17.16 17.04 -2.60
C ALA A 777 -16.94 18.12 -1.54
N HIS A 778 -18.03 18.65 -0.95
CA HIS A 778 -17.96 19.72 0.06
C HIS A 778 -17.30 19.27 1.38
N SER A 779 -17.20 17.97 1.65
CA SER A 779 -16.47 17.43 2.80
C SER A 779 -15.87 16.05 2.48
N THR A 780 -14.66 15.79 3.02
CA THR A 780 -14.09 14.44 3.10
C THR A 780 -14.31 13.95 4.52
N PRO A 781 -15.31 13.11 4.78
CA PRO A 781 -15.61 12.70 6.14
C PRO A 781 -14.51 11.76 6.64
N MET A 782 -14.07 11.94 7.89
CA MET A 782 -12.98 11.20 8.54
C MET A 782 -13.36 10.87 9.99
N ILE A 783 -12.85 9.76 10.52
CA ILE A 783 -12.89 9.45 11.95
C ILE A 783 -11.60 9.98 12.63
N THR A 784 -11.64 10.13 13.95
CA THR A 784 -10.45 10.47 14.74
C THR A 784 -9.55 9.24 14.97
N GLN A 785 -8.30 9.47 15.36
CA GLN A 785 -7.38 8.38 15.71
C GLN A 785 -7.91 7.55 16.90
N THR A 786 -8.47 8.19 17.92
CA THR A 786 -9.11 7.50 19.06
C THR A 786 -10.25 6.60 18.61
N GLN A 787 -11.13 7.10 17.73
CA GLN A 787 -12.21 6.28 17.16
C GLN A 787 -11.65 5.11 16.33
N ARG A 788 -10.57 5.32 15.58
CA ARG A 788 -9.91 4.27 14.79
C ARG A 788 -9.38 3.13 15.69
N LEU A 789 -8.71 3.47 16.78
CA LEU A 789 -8.19 2.50 17.76
C LEU A 789 -9.32 1.71 18.43
N GLU A 790 -10.43 2.37 18.80
CA GLU A 790 -11.61 1.71 19.35
C GLU A 790 -12.23 0.71 18.35
N LEU A 791 -12.32 1.08 17.07
CA LEU A 791 -12.82 0.18 16.02
C LEU A 791 -11.88 -1.01 15.77
N LEU A 792 -10.56 -0.83 15.88
CA LEU A 792 -9.59 -1.93 15.84
C LEU A 792 -9.80 -2.90 17.02
N ARG A 793 -9.97 -2.36 18.22
CA ARG A 793 -10.29 -3.14 19.43
C ARG A 793 -11.59 -3.93 19.26
N ASN A 794 -12.65 -3.31 18.75
CA ASN A 794 -13.91 -3.99 18.45
C ASN A 794 -13.72 -5.16 17.47
N CYS A 795 -12.84 -5.01 16.48
CA CYS A 795 -12.48 -6.09 15.57
C CYS A 795 -11.71 -7.22 16.26
N LEU A 796 -10.97 -6.98 17.35
CA LEU A 796 -10.18 -8.00 18.06
C LEU A 796 -10.95 -8.70 19.18
N GLU A 797 -11.79 -7.96 19.91
CA GLU A 797 -12.47 -8.47 21.11
C GLU A 797 -13.81 -9.13 20.82
N HIS A 798 -14.58 -8.61 19.85
CA HIS A 798 -15.95 -9.10 19.60
C HIS A 798 -15.97 -10.41 18.78
N ARG A 799 -15.52 -11.51 19.38
CA ARG A 799 -15.46 -12.86 18.78
C ARG A 799 -16.83 -13.41 18.35
N GLN A 800 -17.94 -12.84 18.84
CA GLN A 800 -19.30 -13.16 18.41
C GLN A 800 -19.62 -12.68 16.98
N VAL A 801 -18.88 -11.70 16.47
CA VAL A 801 -18.99 -11.25 15.08
C VAL A 801 -18.21 -12.21 14.19
N THR A 802 -18.77 -12.53 13.01
CA THR A 802 -18.15 -13.46 12.06
C THR A 802 -16.72 -13.07 11.72
N SER A 803 -15.79 -14.04 11.75
CA SER A 803 -14.35 -13.84 11.46
C SER A 803 -14.10 -13.04 10.19
N SER A 804 -14.84 -13.33 9.12
CA SER A 804 -14.78 -12.60 7.84
C SER A 804 -14.96 -11.07 7.98
N THR A 805 -15.88 -10.64 8.84
CA THR A 805 -16.23 -9.21 9.01
C THR A 805 -15.15 -8.52 9.82
N ARG A 806 -14.69 -9.18 10.89
CA ARG A 806 -13.62 -8.68 11.75
C ARG A 806 -12.32 -8.53 10.96
N LEU A 807 -11.96 -9.56 10.18
CA LEU A 807 -10.77 -9.55 9.34
C LEU A 807 -10.81 -8.43 8.29
N ALA A 808 -11.92 -8.28 7.58
CA ALA A 808 -12.10 -7.19 6.62
C ALA A 808 -12.02 -5.80 7.29
N GLY A 809 -12.52 -5.68 8.52
CA GLY A 809 -12.39 -4.47 9.33
C GLY A 809 -10.92 -4.15 9.66
N LEU A 810 -10.14 -5.15 10.09
CA LEU A 810 -8.70 -5.00 10.35
C LEU A 810 -7.94 -4.58 9.08
N ILE A 811 -8.21 -5.25 7.95
CA ILE A 811 -7.57 -4.92 6.66
C ILE A 811 -7.86 -3.45 6.29
N LEU A 812 -9.11 -3.01 6.44
CA LEU A 812 -9.50 -1.63 6.18
C LEU A 812 -8.84 -0.63 7.16
N LEU A 813 -8.80 -0.92 8.45
CA LEU A 813 -8.37 0.02 9.48
C LEU A 813 -6.84 0.17 9.59
N LEU A 814 -6.06 -0.81 9.11
CA LEU A 814 -4.59 -0.81 9.13
C LEU A 814 -3.95 -0.59 7.77
N TRP A 815 -4.49 -1.16 6.69
CA TRP A 815 -3.93 -1.02 5.34
C TRP A 815 -4.72 -0.06 4.46
N ALA A 816 -5.82 0.49 4.96
CA ALA A 816 -6.74 1.33 4.20
C ALA A 816 -7.20 0.71 2.88
N HIS A 817 -7.23 -0.62 2.77
CA HIS A 817 -7.61 -1.26 1.50
C HIS A 817 -9.12 -1.07 1.26
N PRO A 818 -9.56 -0.68 0.06
CA PRO A 818 -10.96 -0.30 -0.17
C PRO A 818 -11.84 -1.55 -0.26
N LEU A 819 -13.10 -1.46 0.18
CA LEU A 819 -14.00 -2.62 0.30
C LEU A 819 -14.20 -3.40 -1.01
N ASN A 820 -14.25 -2.69 -2.14
CA ASN A 820 -14.40 -3.31 -3.45
C ASN A 820 -13.17 -4.13 -3.86
N LYS A 821 -11.98 -3.84 -3.30
CA LYS A 821 -10.79 -4.68 -3.47
C LYS A 821 -10.65 -5.74 -2.37
N ILE A 822 -11.02 -5.43 -1.12
CA ILE A 822 -10.99 -6.40 0.00
C ILE A 822 -11.78 -7.66 -0.35
N VAL A 823 -12.98 -7.53 -0.91
CA VAL A 823 -13.79 -8.71 -1.26
C VAL A 823 -13.16 -9.55 -2.38
N LEU A 824 -12.29 -8.96 -3.22
CA LEU A 824 -11.58 -9.64 -4.30
C LEU A 824 -10.30 -10.33 -3.80
N LEU A 825 -9.95 -10.22 -2.52
CA LEU A 825 -8.79 -10.92 -2.00
C LEU A 825 -8.98 -12.43 -2.12
N ARG A 826 -7.99 -13.10 -2.69
CA ARG A 826 -7.89 -14.56 -2.79
C ARG A 826 -7.08 -15.10 -1.62
N ARG A 827 -7.21 -16.41 -1.38
CA ARG A 827 -6.46 -17.11 -0.33
C ARG A 827 -4.94 -17.02 -0.55
N GLU A 828 -4.50 -16.97 -1.81
CA GLU A 828 -3.09 -16.83 -2.19
C GLU A 828 -2.48 -15.46 -1.84
N HIS A 829 -3.29 -14.42 -1.63
CA HIS A 829 -2.78 -13.14 -1.14
C HIS A 829 -2.27 -13.23 0.31
N LEU A 830 -2.58 -14.33 1.02
CA LEU A 830 -2.02 -14.64 2.32
C LEU A 830 -0.98 -15.75 2.17
N THR A 831 0.27 -15.44 2.50
CA THR A 831 1.38 -16.40 2.47
C THR A 831 1.92 -16.58 3.89
N ALA A 832 2.04 -17.83 4.34
CA ALA A 832 2.72 -18.14 5.61
C ALA A 832 4.21 -18.40 5.34
N THR A 833 5.08 -17.78 6.15
CA THR A 833 6.53 -17.94 6.13
C THR A 833 7.02 -18.38 7.51
N PRO A 834 8.27 -18.86 7.67
CA PRO A 834 8.82 -19.18 8.99
C PRO A 834 8.82 -17.98 9.95
N ASP A 835 8.98 -16.77 9.42
CA ASP A 835 9.07 -15.52 10.17
C ASP A 835 7.70 -14.84 10.44
N GLY A 836 6.59 -15.40 9.94
CA GLY A 836 5.26 -14.84 10.15
C GLY A 836 4.28 -15.06 8.98
N MET A 837 3.29 -14.18 8.86
CA MET A 837 2.37 -14.18 7.71
C MET A 837 2.49 -12.89 6.91
N LEU A 838 2.36 -13.00 5.59
CA LEU A 838 2.41 -11.89 4.65
C LEU A 838 1.05 -11.70 3.96
N LEU A 839 0.68 -10.43 3.75
CA LEU A 839 -0.48 -9.99 2.98
C LEU A 839 -0.03 -9.21 1.75
N THR A 840 -0.45 -9.66 0.57
CA THR A 840 -0.15 -9.00 -0.71
C THR A 840 -1.34 -8.15 -1.17
N LEU A 841 -1.17 -6.82 -1.21
CA LEU A 841 -2.18 -5.85 -1.68
C LEU A 841 -1.70 -5.01 -2.87
N GLY A 842 -0.40 -4.71 -2.92
CA GLY A 842 0.28 -4.08 -4.05
C GLY A 842 1.31 -5.02 -4.70
N THR A 843 2.37 -4.46 -5.27
CA THR A 843 3.47 -5.20 -5.89
C THR A 843 4.39 -5.84 -4.85
N THR A 844 4.48 -5.26 -3.66
CA THR A 844 5.33 -5.74 -2.57
C THR A 844 4.47 -6.34 -1.44
N PRO A 845 4.74 -7.58 -0.98
CA PRO A 845 4.03 -8.17 0.16
C PRO A 845 4.35 -7.44 1.48
N THR A 846 3.31 -7.19 2.27
CA THR A 846 3.38 -6.58 3.61
C THR A 846 3.34 -7.65 4.68
N ALA A 847 4.04 -7.49 5.80
CA ALA A 847 3.83 -8.42 6.91
C ALA A 847 2.56 -8.12 7.67
N ILE A 848 1.98 -9.18 8.22
CA ILE A 848 0.86 -9.11 9.15
C ILE A 848 1.45 -9.00 10.56
N PRO A 849 1.09 -7.97 11.33
CA PRO A 849 1.56 -7.83 12.70
C PRO A 849 1.29 -9.09 13.52
N GLU A 850 2.25 -9.50 14.35
CA GLU A 850 2.19 -10.76 15.09
C GLU A 850 0.87 -10.92 15.86
N ALA A 851 0.42 -9.84 16.51
CA ALA A 851 -0.83 -9.75 17.26
C ALA A 851 -2.10 -10.11 16.47
N LEU A 852 -2.05 -10.06 15.13
CA LEU A 852 -3.18 -10.34 14.24
C LEU A 852 -3.11 -11.72 13.59
N THR A 853 -1.96 -12.39 13.63
CA THR A 853 -1.69 -13.65 12.94
C THR A 853 -2.73 -14.72 13.26
N GLU A 854 -3.11 -14.85 14.53
CA GLU A 854 -4.13 -15.82 14.98
C GLU A 854 -5.48 -15.61 14.26
N VAL A 855 -5.90 -14.35 14.08
CA VAL A 855 -7.20 -14.00 13.45
C VAL A 855 -7.18 -14.34 11.95
N PHE A 856 -6.07 -14.05 11.27
CA PHE A 856 -5.89 -14.40 9.85
C PHE A 856 -5.85 -15.92 9.66
N TRP A 857 -5.10 -16.63 10.53
CA TRP A 857 -5.02 -18.09 10.49
C TRP A 857 -6.37 -18.76 10.75
N GLN A 858 -7.10 -18.34 11.79
CA GLN A 858 -8.43 -18.85 12.10
C GLN A 858 -9.40 -18.67 10.92
N HIS A 859 -9.36 -17.52 10.26
CA HIS A 859 -10.21 -17.26 9.11
C HIS A 859 -9.86 -18.13 7.89
N LEU A 860 -8.57 -18.42 7.66
CA LEU A 860 -8.14 -19.33 6.59
C LEU A 860 -8.63 -20.78 6.79
N GLN A 861 -8.75 -21.21 8.05
CA GLN A 861 -9.25 -22.54 8.42
C GLN A 861 -10.79 -22.59 8.42
N ASP A 862 -11.44 -21.54 8.96
CA ASP A 862 -12.89 -21.40 8.96
C ASP A 862 -13.35 -19.99 8.52
N PRO A 863 -13.66 -19.81 7.22
CA PRO A 863 -14.05 -18.51 6.67
C PRO A 863 -15.38 -17.97 7.20
N GLY A 864 -16.14 -18.72 8.02
CA GLY A 864 -17.37 -18.24 8.64
C GLY A 864 -18.61 -18.20 7.74
N HIS A 865 -18.53 -18.75 6.51
CA HIS A 865 -19.63 -18.82 5.53
C HIS A 865 -19.89 -20.23 4.99
N GLN A 866 -19.48 -21.27 5.71
CA GLN A 866 -19.68 -22.67 5.30
C GLN A 866 -21.16 -23.13 5.26
N ASN A 867 -22.09 -22.25 5.68
CA ASN A 867 -23.54 -22.48 5.61
C ASN A 867 -24.14 -22.32 4.19
N THR A 868 -23.31 -22.09 3.17
CA THR A 868 -23.77 -21.96 1.77
C THR A 868 -23.06 -23.00 0.89
N ILE A 869 -23.60 -23.27 -0.30
CA ILE A 869 -23.02 -24.20 -1.29
C ILE A 869 -21.73 -23.61 -1.93
N ASN A 870 -21.28 -22.45 -1.47
CA ASN A 870 -20.09 -21.76 -1.96
C ASN A 870 -18.79 -22.31 -1.32
N THR A 871 -18.56 -23.61 -1.48
CA THR A 871 -17.37 -24.31 -0.98
C THR A 871 -16.30 -24.45 -2.06
N GLY A 872 -15.03 -24.57 -1.66
CA GLY A 872 -13.91 -24.79 -2.58
C GLY A 872 -13.59 -23.58 -3.47
N THR A 873 -13.84 -22.36 -2.98
CA THR A 873 -13.55 -21.13 -3.73
C THR A 873 -12.13 -20.62 -3.44
N PRO A 874 -11.49 -19.93 -4.40
CA PRO A 874 -10.22 -19.27 -4.16
C PRO A 874 -10.35 -17.96 -3.35
N TRP A 875 -11.56 -17.44 -3.18
CA TRP A 875 -11.82 -16.17 -2.49
C TRP A 875 -11.56 -16.29 -0.98
N LEU A 876 -10.85 -15.29 -0.43
CA LEU A 876 -10.69 -15.12 1.02
C LEU A 876 -12.02 -14.76 1.67
N PHE A 877 -12.83 -13.93 1.01
CA PHE A 877 -14.17 -13.53 1.46
C PHE A 877 -15.26 -14.10 0.54
N PRO A 878 -15.66 -15.38 0.68
CA PRO A 878 -16.67 -15.99 -0.17
C PRO A 878 -18.06 -15.39 0.06
N GLY A 879 -18.81 -15.21 -1.03
CA GLY A 879 -20.20 -14.76 -1.02
C GLY A 879 -21.21 -15.90 -0.78
N THR A 880 -22.49 -15.60 -0.93
CA THR A 880 -23.57 -16.62 -0.81
C THR A 880 -23.83 -17.37 -2.12
N ARG A 881 -23.30 -16.89 -3.25
CA ARG A 881 -23.42 -17.52 -4.57
C ARG A 881 -22.16 -18.31 -4.87
N ALA A 882 -22.32 -19.53 -5.38
CA ALA A 882 -21.22 -20.42 -5.71
C ALA A 882 -20.21 -19.74 -6.66
N GLY A 883 -18.91 -19.92 -6.38
CA GLY A 883 -17.80 -19.35 -7.15
C GLY A 883 -17.61 -17.84 -7.03
N ARG A 884 -18.43 -17.13 -6.25
CA ARG A 884 -18.39 -15.67 -6.15
C ARG A 884 -17.90 -15.19 -4.78
N HIS A 885 -17.20 -14.08 -4.79
CA HIS A 885 -16.82 -13.35 -3.58
C HIS A 885 -18.03 -12.65 -2.92
N LEU A 886 -17.84 -12.16 -1.71
CA LEU A 886 -18.79 -11.35 -0.98
C LEU A 886 -19.07 -10.04 -1.72
N HIS A 887 -20.32 -9.59 -1.73
CA HIS A 887 -20.65 -8.31 -2.35
C HIS A 887 -20.17 -7.14 -1.45
N PRO A 888 -19.55 -6.08 -2.00
CA PRO A 888 -19.04 -4.95 -1.21
C PRO A 888 -20.10 -4.30 -0.30
N ASN A 889 -21.32 -4.08 -0.81
CA ASN A 889 -22.42 -3.53 0.01
C ASN A 889 -22.84 -4.45 1.17
N THR A 890 -22.74 -5.77 0.99
CA THR A 890 -22.99 -6.72 2.08
C THR A 890 -21.91 -6.62 3.14
N LEU A 891 -20.64 -6.49 2.73
CA LEU A 891 -19.54 -6.26 3.67
C LEU A 891 -19.70 -4.93 4.41
N SER A 892 -20.01 -3.85 3.69
CA SER A 892 -20.30 -2.54 4.27
C SER A 892 -21.40 -2.62 5.34
N GLY A 893 -22.52 -3.28 5.04
CA GLY A 893 -23.60 -3.50 6.01
C GLY A 893 -23.17 -4.29 7.25
N ARG A 894 -22.25 -5.26 7.09
CA ARG A 894 -21.69 -6.03 8.23
C ARG A 894 -20.73 -5.19 9.06
N LEU A 895 -19.90 -4.36 8.44
CA LEU A 895 -18.95 -3.48 9.13
C LEU A 895 -19.65 -2.41 9.97
N LYS A 896 -20.82 -1.93 9.55
CA LYS A 896 -21.65 -1.02 10.35
C LYS A 896 -22.04 -1.58 11.72
N VAL A 897 -22.14 -2.90 11.87
CA VAL A 897 -22.41 -3.55 13.17
C VAL A 897 -21.26 -3.32 14.16
N LEU A 898 -20.04 -3.15 13.65
CA LEU A 898 -18.84 -2.81 14.44
C LEU A 898 -18.63 -1.29 14.58
N GLY A 899 -19.58 -0.46 14.11
CA GLY A 899 -19.44 1.00 14.09
C GLY A 899 -18.56 1.55 12.95
N ILE A 900 -18.13 0.70 12.02
CA ILE A 900 -17.18 1.10 10.97
C ILE A 900 -17.93 1.70 9.77
N ASP A 901 -17.74 3.01 9.55
CA ASP A 901 -18.00 3.65 8.26
C ASP A 901 -16.76 3.51 7.37
N ALA A 902 -16.91 2.75 6.28
CA ALA A 902 -15.75 2.36 5.48
C ALA A 902 -15.06 3.54 4.77
N GLN A 903 -15.82 4.56 4.35
CA GLN A 903 -15.22 5.71 3.69
C GLN A 903 -14.45 6.57 4.69
N ARG A 904 -15.05 6.83 5.87
CA ARG A 904 -14.42 7.61 6.94
C ARG A 904 -13.17 6.93 7.50
N ALA A 905 -13.27 5.63 7.76
CA ALA A 905 -12.17 4.83 8.27
C ALA A 905 -11.00 4.80 7.28
N ARG A 906 -11.27 4.52 6.00
CA ARG A 906 -10.24 4.49 4.95
C ARG A 906 -9.50 5.82 4.82
N ASN A 907 -10.24 6.93 4.81
CA ASN A 907 -9.64 8.25 4.68
C ASN A 907 -8.77 8.60 5.89
N ALA A 908 -9.19 8.24 7.10
CA ALA A 908 -8.40 8.41 8.32
C ALA A 908 -7.12 7.56 8.27
N THR A 909 -7.24 6.25 7.99
CA THR A 909 -6.08 5.36 7.89
C THR A 909 -5.09 5.82 6.82
N LEU A 910 -5.54 6.23 5.63
CA LEU A 910 -4.64 6.75 4.59
C LEU A 910 -3.91 8.03 5.04
N ARG A 911 -4.60 8.95 5.71
CA ARG A 911 -3.96 10.18 6.21
C ARG A 911 -2.85 9.83 7.19
N ASP A 912 -3.15 8.99 8.19
CA ASP A 912 -2.18 8.62 9.22
C ASP A 912 -0.99 7.85 8.60
N LEU A 913 -1.25 6.90 7.68
CA LEU A 913 -0.18 6.21 6.96
C LEU A 913 0.71 7.16 6.14
N THR A 914 0.14 8.16 5.46
CA THR A 914 0.94 9.16 4.68
C THR A 914 1.76 10.11 5.55
N GLN A 915 1.53 10.14 6.86
CA GLN A 915 2.36 10.88 7.82
C GLN A 915 3.52 10.04 8.35
N GLU A 916 3.41 8.72 8.29
CA GLU A 916 4.40 7.79 8.89
C GLU A 916 5.25 7.04 7.86
N VAL A 917 4.75 6.88 6.64
CA VAL A 917 5.37 6.10 5.56
C VAL A 917 5.38 6.94 4.29
N ASP A 918 6.51 6.89 3.55
CA ASP A 918 6.65 7.64 2.31
C ASP A 918 5.66 7.19 1.22
N ALA A 919 5.29 8.13 0.35
CA ALA A 919 4.26 7.92 -0.66
C ALA A 919 4.59 6.76 -1.62
N ARG A 920 5.88 6.56 -1.97
CA ARG A 920 6.29 5.52 -2.91
C ARG A 920 6.13 4.14 -2.31
N THR A 921 6.59 3.96 -1.07
CA THR A 921 6.40 2.74 -0.30
C THR A 921 4.91 2.39 -0.17
N LEU A 922 4.04 3.36 0.12
CA LEU A 922 2.59 3.12 0.21
C LEU A 922 1.96 2.70 -1.13
N ILE A 923 2.42 3.26 -2.26
CA ILE A 923 1.96 2.86 -3.60
C ILE A 923 2.28 1.37 -3.85
N ASP A 924 3.55 0.99 -3.63
CA ASP A 924 4.04 -0.35 -3.91
C ASP A 924 3.44 -1.41 -2.95
N LEU A 925 3.21 -1.07 -1.67
CA LEU A 925 2.66 -1.99 -0.67
C LEU A 925 1.13 -2.12 -0.72
N LEU A 926 0.41 -1.02 -0.97
CA LEU A 926 -1.06 -0.98 -0.86
C LEU A 926 -1.79 -1.09 -2.21
N GLY A 927 -1.06 -0.93 -3.33
CA GLY A 927 -1.64 -1.03 -4.67
C GLY A 927 -2.57 0.13 -5.03
N TYR A 928 -2.27 1.33 -4.53
CA TYR A 928 -2.97 2.58 -4.88
C TYR A 928 -2.29 3.28 -6.05
N SER A 929 -3.04 4.06 -6.84
CA SER A 929 -2.42 4.88 -7.88
C SER A 929 -1.62 6.03 -7.25
N PRO A 930 -0.54 6.48 -7.92
CA PRO A 930 0.26 7.62 -7.45
C PRO A 930 -0.59 8.86 -7.14
N ASP A 931 -1.57 9.17 -7.99
CA ASP A 931 -2.45 10.34 -7.82
C ASP A 931 -3.29 10.25 -6.54
N VAL A 932 -3.77 9.06 -6.17
CA VAL A 932 -4.59 8.90 -4.96
C VAL A 932 -3.73 9.12 -3.72
N ILE A 933 -2.54 8.52 -3.65
CA ILE A 933 -1.63 8.72 -2.51
C ILE A 933 -1.17 10.18 -2.44
N ALA A 934 -0.88 10.82 -3.58
CA ALA A 934 -0.51 12.24 -3.63
C ALA A 934 -1.61 13.16 -3.09
N GLN A 935 -2.88 12.93 -3.46
CA GLN A 935 -4.01 13.70 -2.93
C GLN A 935 -4.15 13.54 -1.41
N HIS A 936 -3.89 12.36 -0.87
CA HIS A 936 -3.94 12.12 0.57
C HIS A 936 -2.73 12.75 1.28
N ALA A 937 -1.51 12.62 0.75
CA ALA A 937 -0.30 13.23 1.31
C ALA A 937 -0.36 14.77 1.32
N ALA A 938 -0.87 15.38 0.24
CA ALA A 938 -1.05 16.83 0.16
C ALA A 938 -2.03 17.37 1.22
N ARG A 939 -3.07 16.59 1.57
CA ARG A 939 -4.03 16.95 2.64
C ARG A 939 -3.45 16.76 4.04
N SER A 940 -2.44 15.93 4.19
CA SER A 940 -1.74 15.66 5.45
C SER A 940 -0.67 16.71 5.79
N ALA A 941 -0.44 17.70 4.92
CA ALA A 941 0.62 18.71 5.01
C ALA A 941 2.06 18.14 5.09
N THR A 942 2.27 16.93 4.54
CA THR A 942 3.60 16.32 4.38
C THR A 942 4.44 17.13 3.38
N PRO A 943 5.75 17.38 3.61
CA PRO A 943 6.58 18.19 2.72
C PRO A 943 6.54 17.72 1.26
N MET A 944 6.29 18.66 0.34
CA MET A 944 6.17 18.43 -1.11
C MET A 944 7.47 17.92 -1.79
N SER A 945 8.57 17.83 -1.05
CA SER A 945 9.89 17.43 -1.57
C SER A 945 9.91 16.00 -2.11
N ASP A 946 9.13 15.09 -1.52
CA ASP A 946 9.06 13.68 -1.96
C ASP A 946 8.30 13.52 -3.29
N TYR A 947 7.53 14.53 -3.70
CA TYR A 947 6.63 14.47 -4.85
C TYR A 947 7.22 15.05 -6.14
N ILE A 948 8.15 16.01 -6.05
CA ILE A 948 8.74 16.67 -7.23
C ILE A 948 9.47 15.64 -8.12
N ASP A 949 10.02 14.57 -7.55
CA ASP A 949 10.70 13.50 -8.28
C ASP A 949 9.74 12.58 -9.07
N LEU A 950 8.47 12.47 -8.68
CA LEU A 950 7.47 11.60 -9.35
C LEU A 950 6.80 12.27 -10.55
N LYS A 951 6.63 13.60 -10.54
CA LYS A 951 5.95 14.34 -11.62
C LYS A 951 6.77 14.42 -12.92
N HIS A 952 8.09 14.21 -12.84
CA HIS A 952 8.99 14.25 -14.00
C HIS A 952 9.05 12.94 -14.81
N GLN A 953 8.28 11.90 -14.45
CA GLN A 953 8.34 10.57 -15.06
C GLN A 953 7.05 10.08 -15.75
N GLN A 954 6.04 10.93 -15.93
CA GLN A 954 4.88 10.55 -16.76
C GLN A 954 5.19 10.80 -18.25
N PRO A 955 5.07 9.79 -19.14
CA PRO A 955 4.99 10.06 -20.57
C PRO A 955 3.69 10.84 -20.85
N ARG A 956 3.78 11.87 -21.69
CA ARG A 956 2.60 12.55 -22.23
C ARG A 956 1.80 11.63 -23.13
#